data_AF-A0A1U9NLY6-F1
#
_entry.id   AF-A0A1U9NLY6-F1
#
_cell.length_a   1.000
_cell.length_b   1.000
_cell.length_c   1.000
_cell.angle_alpha   90.00
_cell.angle_beta   90.00
_cell.angle_gamma   90.00
#
_symmetry.space_group_name_H-M   'P 1'
#
loop_
_entity.id
_entity.type
_entity.pdbx_description
1 polymer ?
#
loop_
_entity_poly.entity_id
_entity_poly.type
_entity_poly.pdbx_seq_one_letter_code
_entity_poly.pdbx_strand_id
1 'polypeptide(L)'
;MRDAWVKVAAVLLLVCCASGITAAEMILHYKMDETAGTLIDQIGGESAEQAGSGHLYGLESLDGLGTAVGLDANGAWRLDVDESAELNNLINDFTVTAWIYLDSAIALSKSGSGSNYHRIIGDDEPWDKDAWSFGIVGDDLLFTKNAIVDARSAGASVPYDQWTHVAAVVSQTEGISFYINGHYDSTVFNTDDLYPGDEVFGIGRSYGGDLAQWFAGKLDEIQVHTDVLSEQTIADIAGILVPLQPVFPSDMSVNIPVDSEPTLEWAAGSDPEITAHVLYFSSDEDWVTNAMPTDSEAVVIDVNSQSYWHDKSLNSATTYYWRIDEIAGSLDDPDKLVTGTVWNFTTESVPAPPCIGYTLNGDIDGDCIVDLDDLLLLAQDWLFTSDNSKTDIDHSGRTDYADLSFIGRDWQTAVNSNDLNLMVISAHPDDEGIFGGGILPYYAQVKQIPVTLLGLVTRNPDGSDPLTSGSTSRVQELRNATDVYAGQEIGSGMDDLFGNYVSGNITLVPAGLIDTGCCSRTPDDSWYDDGDGCGWGSSYGVTEVTPGYGNMLEMIDGRAAVCRVIARQIRWFQPEVVAVVHDFEGDYGHSNHIASLIGLLEAYELAADPDVDIDGLAPWTPQKIYIRGGLWDNRDGIAYQGIVSDGGINPLFHDYMEEQSIDGYSPRNFADWALNEHASQGSPDVSTVFRSGERFDTHHSEWWTLYRSTVGTDTASTFTVDGDTTNSIYENWARGDFLENINY
;
A
#
# COMPACT_ATOMS: atom_id res chain seq x y z
N MET A 1 1.75 -36.94 -17.37
CA MET A 1 3.23 -37.07 -17.32
C MET A 1 3.93 -37.09 -18.69
N ARG A 2 3.30 -36.57 -19.77
CA ARG A 2 3.99 -36.30 -21.05
C ARG A 2 3.80 -34.86 -21.54
N ASP A 3 2.87 -34.10 -20.95
CA ASP A 3 2.66 -32.66 -21.23
C ASP A 3 3.42 -31.70 -20.31
N ALA A 4 4.05 -32.20 -19.24
CA ALA A 4 4.90 -31.37 -18.36
C ALA A 4 6.30 -31.11 -18.93
N TRP A 5 6.76 -31.92 -19.89
CA TRP A 5 8.10 -31.80 -20.48
C TRP A 5 8.16 -30.91 -21.73
N VAL A 6 7.02 -30.60 -22.35
CA VAL A 6 6.96 -29.69 -23.51
C VAL A 6 6.93 -28.22 -23.07
N LYS A 7 6.39 -27.92 -21.87
CA LYS A 7 6.39 -26.55 -21.32
C LYS A 7 7.71 -26.18 -20.64
N VAL A 8 8.43 -27.14 -20.05
CA VAL A 8 9.78 -26.88 -19.48
C VAL A 8 10.83 -26.68 -20.58
N ALA A 9 10.70 -27.34 -21.74
CA ALA A 9 11.61 -27.13 -22.86
C ALA A 9 11.35 -25.80 -23.60
N ALA A 10 10.13 -25.24 -23.56
CA ALA A 10 9.82 -23.94 -24.15
C ALA A 10 10.32 -22.77 -23.30
N VAL A 11 10.38 -22.93 -21.96
CA VAL A 11 10.95 -21.92 -21.05
C VAL A 11 12.48 -21.98 -21.04
N LEU A 12 13.09 -23.17 -21.15
CA LEU A 12 14.56 -23.31 -21.24
C LEU A 12 15.15 -22.98 -22.62
N LEU A 13 14.35 -22.84 -23.68
CA LEU A 13 14.82 -22.33 -24.97
C LEU A 13 14.63 -20.82 -25.16
N LEU A 14 13.81 -20.16 -24.33
CA LEU A 14 13.71 -18.70 -24.32
C LEU A 14 14.77 -18.03 -23.43
N VAL A 15 15.45 -18.78 -22.57
CA VAL A 15 16.50 -18.25 -21.65
C VAL A 15 17.93 -18.41 -22.21
N CYS A 16 18.11 -18.95 -23.41
CA CYS A 16 19.45 -19.07 -24.04
C CYS A 16 19.63 -18.24 -25.33
N CYS A 17 18.70 -17.34 -25.65
CA CYS A 17 18.83 -16.42 -26.79
C CYS A 17 18.34 -15.01 -26.42
N ALA A 18 18.98 -14.39 -25.43
CA ALA A 18 19.05 -12.94 -25.32
C ALA A 18 20.38 -12.62 -24.61
N SER A 19 21.31 -12.11 -25.40
CA SER A 19 22.42 -11.24 -25.02
C SER A 19 23.43 -11.78 -24.01
N GLY A 20 24.67 -11.97 -24.48
CA GLY A 20 25.79 -11.83 -23.57
C GLY A 20 25.69 -10.49 -22.87
N ILE A 21 26.01 -10.44 -21.58
CA ILE A 21 26.32 -9.19 -20.91
C ILE A 21 27.58 -8.66 -21.59
N THR A 22 27.41 -7.83 -22.61
CA THR A 22 28.43 -6.88 -23.02
C THR A 22 28.46 -5.82 -21.93
N ALA A 23 29.68 -5.44 -21.51
CA ALA A 23 29.84 -4.25 -20.68
C ALA A 23 29.23 -3.05 -21.44
N ALA A 24 28.83 -2.00 -20.73
CA ALA A 24 28.38 -0.76 -21.35
C ALA A 24 29.38 -0.36 -22.45
N GLU A 25 28.96 -0.42 -23.71
CA GLU A 25 29.87 -0.28 -24.85
C GLU A 25 29.74 1.15 -25.39
N MET A 26 30.69 1.99 -24.98
CA MET A 26 30.93 3.25 -25.66
C MET A 26 31.38 2.92 -27.08
N ILE A 27 30.69 3.45 -28.08
CA ILE A 27 30.97 3.21 -29.51
C ILE A 27 31.61 4.40 -30.20
N LEU A 28 31.53 5.58 -29.58
CA LEU A 28 32.11 6.81 -30.12
C LEU A 28 32.58 7.70 -28.97
N HIS A 29 33.80 8.22 -29.09
CA HIS A 29 34.38 9.22 -28.20
C HIS A 29 35.29 10.21 -28.92
N TYR A 30 34.80 11.44 -29.12
CA TYR A 30 35.61 12.55 -29.61
C TYR A 30 35.99 13.50 -28.47
N LYS A 31 37.28 13.46 -28.10
CA LYS A 31 37.88 14.34 -27.07
C LYS A 31 38.20 15.76 -27.52
N MET A 32 38.11 16.06 -28.80
CA MET A 32 38.32 17.42 -29.35
C MET A 32 39.68 18.08 -29.04
N ASP A 33 40.68 17.30 -28.59
CA ASP A 33 42.01 17.74 -28.15
C ASP A 33 42.96 18.15 -29.31
N GLU A 34 42.55 17.95 -30.55
CA GLU A 34 43.36 18.25 -31.72
C GLU A 34 43.51 19.76 -31.92
N THR A 35 44.75 20.18 -32.24
CA THR A 35 45.07 21.60 -32.50
C THR A 35 45.06 21.96 -33.99
N ALA A 36 44.88 20.97 -34.87
CA ALA A 36 44.62 21.08 -36.30
C ALA A 36 44.33 19.70 -36.92
N GLY A 37 43.55 19.65 -38.01
CA GLY A 37 43.38 18.43 -38.82
C GLY A 37 42.12 17.63 -38.46
N THR A 38 42.12 16.35 -38.81
CA THR A 38 41.03 15.40 -38.60
C THR A 38 40.91 15.04 -37.12
N LEU A 39 39.68 14.99 -36.58
CA LEU A 39 39.46 14.48 -35.23
C LEU A 39 39.43 12.95 -35.24
N ILE A 40 39.99 12.35 -34.20
CA ILE A 40 40.08 10.90 -34.09
C ILE A 40 39.13 10.41 -32.98
N ASP A 41 38.24 9.49 -33.35
CA ASP A 41 37.45 8.73 -32.39
C ASP A 41 38.39 7.80 -31.58
N GLN A 42 38.30 7.88 -30.25
CA GLN A 42 39.16 7.14 -29.34
C GLN A 42 38.78 5.66 -29.16
N ILE A 43 37.59 5.24 -29.63
CA ILE A 43 37.10 3.87 -29.51
C ILE A 43 37.34 3.06 -30.79
N GLY A 44 36.72 3.46 -31.90
CA GLY A 44 36.71 2.74 -33.18
C GLY A 44 37.87 3.12 -34.12
N GLY A 45 38.53 4.26 -33.88
CA GLY A 45 39.61 4.78 -34.73
C GLY A 45 39.12 5.39 -36.04
N GLU A 46 37.82 5.61 -36.16
CA GLU A 46 37.19 6.41 -37.21
C GLU A 46 37.56 7.88 -37.07
N SER A 47 37.28 8.65 -38.11
CA SER A 47 37.78 10.02 -38.20
C SER A 47 36.70 10.98 -38.64
N ALA A 48 36.68 12.18 -38.04
CA ALA A 48 35.76 13.23 -38.45
C ALA A 48 36.53 14.26 -39.27
N GLU A 49 36.33 14.23 -40.59
CA GLU A 49 37.04 15.09 -41.54
C GLU A 49 36.36 16.46 -41.68
N GLN A 50 37.19 17.48 -41.88
CA GLN A 50 36.73 18.84 -42.06
C GLN A 50 35.95 19.01 -43.36
N ALA A 51 34.68 19.42 -43.25
CA ALA A 51 33.91 19.91 -44.38
C ALA A 51 33.47 21.37 -44.14
N GLY A 52 34.02 22.29 -44.95
CA GLY A 52 33.71 23.73 -44.87
C GLY A 52 34.90 24.61 -44.44
N SER A 53 34.61 25.85 -43.99
CA SER A 53 35.61 26.84 -43.57
C SER A 53 35.14 27.59 -42.31
N GLY A 54 36.05 27.90 -41.38
CA GLY A 54 35.78 28.68 -40.16
C GLY A 54 35.77 27.88 -38.85
N HIS A 55 36.36 26.69 -38.86
CA HIS A 55 36.64 25.87 -37.68
C HIS A 55 37.83 26.41 -36.89
N LEU A 56 37.72 26.39 -35.56
CA LEU A 56 38.79 26.71 -34.63
C LEU A 56 39.12 25.48 -33.79
N TYR A 57 40.39 25.06 -33.85
CA TYR A 57 40.95 23.95 -33.09
C TYR A 57 41.80 24.48 -31.93
N GLY A 58 42.02 23.66 -30.91
CA GLY A 58 42.83 24.04 -29.76
C GLY A 58 42.25 25.22 -28.97
N LEU A 59 40.92 25.32 -28.92
CA LEU A 59 40.24 26.32 -28.10
C LEU A 59 40.37 25.96 -26.62
N GLU A 60 40.27 26.96 -25.76
CA GLU A 60 40.22 26.76 -24.31
C GLU A 60 38.96 25.96 -23.92
N SER A 61 39.18 24.84 -23.22
CA SER A 61 38.16 23.98 -22.62
C SER A 61 38.07 24.16 -21.10
N LEU A 62 37.20 23.39 -20.44
CA LEU A 62 37.13 23.28 -18.99
C LEU A 62 38.42 22.66 -18.43
N ASP A 63 38.87 23.15 -17.27
CA ASP A 63 40.07 22.64 -16.60
C ASP A 63 39.99 21.12 -16.42
N GLY A 64 40.97 20.40 -16.97
CA GLY A 64 41.04 18.94 -16.90
C GLY A 64 40.54 18.19 -18.14
N LEU A 65 39.82 18.84 -19.05
CA LEU A 65 39.31 18.22 -20.29
C LEU A 65 40.21 18.43 -21.52
N GLY A 66 41.24 19.29 -21.43
CA GLY A 66 42.20 19.50 -22.51
C GLY A 66 41.85 20.70 -23.39
N THR A 67 41.65 20.50 -24.69
CA THR A 67 41.23 21.57 -25.62
C THR A 67 39.93 21.24 -26.33
N ALA A 68 39.23 22.27 -26.77
CA ALA A 68 37.95 22.14 -27.47
C ALA A 68 38.04 22.53 -28.95
N VAL A 69 36.99 22.17 -29.69
CA VAL A 69 36.76 22.59 -31.08
C VAL A 69 35.51 23.47 -31.14
N GLY A 70 35.52 24.51 -31.97
CA GLY A 70 34.37 25.40 -32.10
C GLY A 70 34.35 26.26 -33.36
N LEU A 71 33.42 27.22 -33.37
CA LEU A 71 33.18 28.12 -34.50
C LEU A 71 33.85 29.50 -34.36
N ASP A 72 34.25 30.08 -35.50
CA ASP A 72 34.35 31.54 -35.63
C ASP A 72 33.02 32.17 -36.10
N ALA A 73 32.89 33.50 -35.91
CA ALA A 73 31.68 34.25 -36.26
C ALA A 73 31.26 34.16 -37.75
N ASN A 74 32.17 33.78 -38.65
CA ASN A 74 31.95 33.73 -40.10
C ASN A 74 31.89 32.29 -40.67
N GLY A 75 32.13 31.27 -39.84
CA GLY A 75 32.31 29.88 -40.28
C GLY A 75 31.03 29.08 -40.55
N ALA A 76 31.17 28.05 -41.39
CA ALA A 76 30.24 26.93 -41.52
C ALA A 76 31.04 25.68 -41.12
N TRP A 77 30.60 24.97 -40.06
CA TRP A 77 31.37 23.86 -39.50
C TRP A 77 30.57 22.56 -39.48
N ARG A 78 30.95 21.61 -40.32
CA ARG A 78 30.60 20.22 -40.05
C ARG A 78 31.88 19.42 -40.04
N LEU A 79 31.91 18.43 -39.17
CA LEU A 79 32.84 17.34 -39.26
C LEU A 79 32.02 16.13 -39.66
N ASP A 80 32.34 15.60 -40.84
CA ASP A 80 31.66 14.45 -41.41
C ASP A 80 32.30 13.22 -40.76
N VAL A 81 31.51 12.42 -40.01
CA VAL A 81 32.00 11.20 -39.36
C VAL A 81 32.20 10.13 -40.44
N ASP A 82 33.45 9.79 -40.74
CA ASP A 82 33.82 8.77 -41.73
C ASP A 82 33.35 7.40 -41.25
N GLU A 83 32.30 6.85 -41.88
CA GLU A 83 31.64 5.56 -41.57
C GLU A 83 30.63 5.58 -40.39
N SER A 84 29.56 6.39 -40.50
CA SER A 84 28.47 6.48 -39.50
C SER A 84 27.59 5.22 -39.30
N ALA A 85 28.04 4.03 -39.72
CA ALA A 85 27.23 2.81 -39.70
C ALA A 85 26.76 2.41 -38.29
N GLU A 86 27.58 2.61 -37.26
CA GLU A 86 27.19 2.30 -35.88
C GLU A 86 26.12 3.26 -35.36
N LEU A 87 26.26 4.57 -35.64
CA LEU A 87 25.27 5.59 -35.28
C LEU A 87 23.95 5.41 -36.04
N ASN A 88 24.04 5.02 -37.31
CA ASN A 88 22.90 4.74 -38.19
C ASN A 88 22.08 3.53 -37.73
N ASN A 89 22.71 2.57 -37.04
CA ASN A 89 22.04 1.36 -36.56
C ASN A 89 21.36 1.54 -35.19
N LEU A 90 21.52 2.70 -34.53
CA LEU A 90 20.87 2.97 -33.25
C LEU A 90 19.36 3.17 -33.45
N ILE A 91 18.57 2.30 -32.82
CA ILE A 91 17.10 2.32 -32.90
C ILE A 91 16.44 2.78 -31.59
N ASN A 92 17.01 2.38 -30.45
CA ASN A 92 16.58 2.69 -29.09
C ASN A 92 17.66 2.20 -28.11
N ASP A 93 17.45 2.42 -26.81
CA ASP A 93 18.33 1.98 -25.70
C ASP A 93 19.80 2.43 -25.85
N PHE A 94 20.01 3.74 -26.03
CA PHE A 94 21.34 4.32 -26.15
C PHE A 94 21.43 5.68 -25.47
N THR A 95 22.65 6.13 -25.21
CA THR A 95 22.93 7.41 -24.54
C THR A 95 23.91 8.24 -25.36
N VAL A 96 23.63 9.53 -25.51
CA VAL A 96 24.56 10.52 -26.07
C VAL A 96 24.87 11.60 -25.03
N THR A 97 26.16 11.93 -24.87
CA THR A 97 26.63 12.99 -23.96
C THR A 97 27.61 13.92 -24.66
N ALA A 98 27.73 15.16 -24.17
CA ALA A 98 28.73 16.11 -24.63
C ALA A 98 29.00 17.19 -23.58
N TRP A 99 30.22 17.74 -23.58
CA TRP A 99 30.50 19.04 -23.00
C TRP A 99 30.29 20.13 -24.05
N ILE A 100 29.56 21.17 -23.67
CA ILE A 100 29.20 22.25 -24.59
C ILE A 100 29.46 23.63 -23.98
N TYR A 101 29.82 24.59 -24.83
CA TYR A 101 29.84 26.00 -24.50
C TYR A 101 29.03 26.75 -25.55
N LEU A 102 27.82 27.22 -25.20
CA LEU A 102 26.95 27.95 -26.12
C LEU A 102 27.28 29.45 -26.11
N ASP A 103 27.73 29.99 -27.24
CA ASP A 103 28.21 31.38 -27.35
C ASP A 103 27.06 32.34 -27.67
N SER A 104 26.73 33.22 -26.72
CA SER A 104 25.63 34.17 -26.87
C SER A 104 25.83 35.17 -28.02
N ALA A 105 27.08 35.43 -28.42
CA ALA A 105 27.41 36.38 -29.48
C ALA A 105 27.08 35.87 -30.88
N ILE A 106 27.03 34.54 -31.07
CA ILE A 106 26.81 33.92 -32.39
C ILE A 106 25.57 33.04 -32.47
N ALA A 107 24.98 32.62 -31.33
CA ALA A 107 23.80 31.75 -31.27
C ALA A 107 22.66 32.16 -32.23
N LEU A 108 22.25 33.43 -32.17
CA LEU A 108 21.13 33.92 -33.00
C LEU A 108 21.47 34.06 -34.48
N SER A 109 22.76 34.08 -34.85
CA SER A 109 23.21 34.30 -36.23
C SER A 109 23.44 33.02 -37.02
N LYS A 110 23.53 31.87 -36.33
CA LYS A 110 23.88 30.56 -36.90
C LYS A 110 22.70 29.59 -37.00
N SER A 111 21.57 29.93 -36.40
CA SER A 111 20.34 29.15 -36.53
C SER A 111 19.72 29.31 -37.93
N GLY A 112 19.60 28.21 -38.68
CA GLY A 112 18.87 28.18 -39.95
C GLY A 112 17.41 28.62 -39.78
N SER A 113 16.89 29.38 -40.74
CA SER A 113 15.47 29.75 -40.93
C SER A 113 14.65 30.15 -39.69
N GLY A 114 15.20 30.94 -38.76
CA GLY A 114 14.40 31.67 -37.76
C GLY A 114 13.95 30.87 -36.54
N SER A 115 14.57 29.71 -36.31
CA SER A 115 14.33 28.87 -35.13
C SER A 115 15.68 28.51 -34.52
N ASN A 116 15.89 28.90 -33.25
CA ASN A 116 17.16 28.97 -32.52
C ASN A 116 17.78 27.57 -32.23
N TYR A 117 18.02 26.76 -33.27
CA TYR A 117 18.55 25.40 -33.18
C TYR A 117 20.09 25.37 -33.17
N HIS A 118 20.66 24.57 -32.27
CA HIS A 118 22.10 24.32 -32.13
C HIS A 118 22.35 22.80 -32.03
N ARG A 119 22.81 22.17 -33.10
CA ARG A 119 22.91 20.69 -33.17
C ARG A 119 24.32 20.19 -32.89
N ILE A 120 24.45 19.45 -31.79
CA ILE A 120 25.72 18.93 -31.30
C ILE A 120 26.21 17.81 -32.22
N ILE A 121 25.31 16.86 -32.51
CA ILE A 121 25.55 15.73 -33.41
C ILE A 121 24.23 15.28 -34.01
N GLY A 122 24.21 14.90 -35.27
CA GLY A 122 23.02 14.32 -35.88
C GLY A 122 23.16 14.06 -37.37
N ASP A 123 22.14 13.42 -37.91
CA ASP A 123 21.99 13.18 -39.35
C ASP A 123 22.07 14.48 -40.18
N ASP A 124 22.77 14.42 -41.32
CA ASP A 124 23.21 15.57 -42.09
C ASP A 124 22.47 15.78 -43.43
N GLU A 125 21.50 14.93 -43.79
CA GLU A 125 20.74 15.06 -45.05
C GLU A 125 19.46 15.92 -44.86
N PRO A 126 19.17 16.87 -45.78
CA PRO A 126 17.93 17.62 -45.72
C PRO A 126 16.73 16.74 -46.10
N TRP A 127 15.70 16.74 -45.25
CA TRP A 127 14.41 16.04 -45.41
C TRP A 127 14.40 14.55 -45.14
N ASP A 128 15.40 14.04 -44.42
CA ASP A 128 15.40 12.63 -44.09
C ASP A 128 14.31 12.25 -43.09
N LYS A 129 13.87 11.00 -43.19
CA LYS A 129 12.82 10.40 -42.34
C LYS A 129 13.38 9.31 -41.44
N ASP A 130 14.70 9.22 -41.32
CA ASP A 130 15.38 8.25 -40.49
C ASP A 130 16.54 8.88 -39.70
N ALA A 131 17.19 8.09 -38.86
CA ALA A 131 18.21 8.51 -37.89
C ALA A 131 17.71 9.53 -36.85
N TRP A 132 18.66 10.16 -36.16
CA TRP A 132 18.42 11.00 -34.99
C TRP A 132 19.34 12.22 -34.94
N SER A 133 18.99 13.18 -34.08
CA SER A 133 19.81 14.38 -33.86
C SER A 133 19.67 14.91 -32.44
N PHE A 134 20.79 15.23 -31.81
CA PHE A 134 20.85 15.80 -30.46
C PHE A 134 21.40 17.23 -30.47
N GLY A 135 20.83 18.10 -29.65
CA GLY A 135 21.22 19.49 -29.56
C GLY A 135 20.32 20.31 -28.65
N ILE A 136 20.15 21.58 -29.02
CA ILE A 136 19.43 22.59 -28.25
C ILE A 136 18.48 23.33 -29.19
N VAL A 137 17.31 23.72 -28.69
CA VAL A 137 16.42 24.69 -29.34
C VAL A 137 16.04 25.79 -28.36
N GLY A 138 16.40 27.03 -28.68
CA GLY A 138 16.30 28.09 -27.67
C GLY A 138 17.41 27.89 -26.64
N ASP A 139 17.00 27.49 -25.46
CA ASP A 139 17.79 27.15 -24.29
C ASP A 139 17.42 25.76 -23.72
N ASP A 140 16.50 25.04 -24.38
CA ASP A 140 16.08 23.68 -24.02
C ASP A 140 16.90 22.64 -24.79
N LEU A 141 17.21 21.52 -24.15
CA LEU A 141 17.75 20.34 -24.84
C LEU A 141 16.70 19.77 -25.80
N LEU A 142 17.18 19.25 -26.92
CA LEU A 142 16.37 18.70 -27.99
C LEU A 142 16.98 17.39 -28.48
N PHE A 143 16.19 16.34 -28.42
CA PHE A 143 16.45 15.10 -29.13
C PHE A 143 15.38 14.91 -30.22
N THR A 144 15.82 14.79 -31.46
CA THR A 144 14.93 14.54 -32.60
C THR A 144 15.07 13.09 -33.02
N LYS A 145 13.96 12.34 -32.92
CA LYS A 145 13.76 11.10 -33.66
C LYS A 145 13.15 11.49 -35.02
N ASN A 146 13.93 11.48 -36.09
CA ASN A 146 13.50 12.01 -37.38
C ASN A 146 12.20 11.31 -37.85
N ALA A 147 11.25 12.11 -38.35
CA ALA A 147 9.88 11.71 -38.71
C ALA A 147 8.98 11.14 -37.57
N ILE A 148 9.47 11.05 -36.34
CA ILE A 148 8.73 10.50 -35.19
C ILE A 148 8.42 11.59 -34.15
N VAL A 149 9.44 12.17 -33.52
CA VAL A 149 9.25 13.15 -32.43
C VAL A 149 10.41 14.14 -32.28
N ASP A 150 10.08 15.39 -31.99
CA ASP A 150 11.01 16.40 -31.45
C ASP A 150 10.80 16.48 -29.93
N ALA A 151 11.59 15.72 -29.17
CA ALA A 151 11.53 15.70 -27.71
C ALA A 151 12.35 16.85 -27.13
N ARG A 152 11.70 17.70 -26.34
CA ARG A 152 12.34 18.86 -25.71
C ARG A 152 12.35 18.69 -24.20
N SER A 153 13.44 19.10 -23.57
CA SER A 153 13.49 19.22 -22.13
C SER A 153 12.48 20.24 -21.61
N ALA A 154 12.06 20.09 -20.36
CA ALA A 154 11.07 20.96 -19.71
C ALA A 154 11.54 21.53 -18.35
N GLY A 155 12.76 21.18 -17.91
CA GLY A 155 13.32 21.61 -16.63
C GLY A 155 14.24 22.84 -16.74
N ALA A 156 15.50 22.66 -16.34
CA ALA A 156 16.57 23.62 -16.41
C ALA A 156 17.01 23.94 -17.85
N SER A 157 17.42 25.20 -18.03
CA SER A 157 17.87 25.72 -19.33
C SER A 157 19.39 25.66 -19.43
N VAL A 158 19.90 25.42 -20.64
CA VAL A 158 21.35 25.48 -20.92
C VAL A 158 21.82 26.94 -20.86
N PRO A 159 22.76 27.30 -19.97
CA PRO A 159 23.25 28.66 -19.86
C PRO A 159 24.14 29.04 -21.05
N TYR A 160 24.05 30.30 -21.47
CA TYR A 160 25.02 30.87 -22.40
C TYR A 160 26.35 31.17 -21.70
N ASP A 161 27.42 31.14 -22.48
CA ASP A 161 28.77 31.57 -22.10
C ASP A 161 29.37 30.81 -20.90
N GLN A 162 28.97 29.54 -20.74
CA GLN A 162 29.44 28.64 -19.68
C GLN A 162 29.61 27.23 -20.25
N TRP A 163 30.60 26.49 -19.75
CA TRP A 163 30.70 25.06 -20.02
C TRP A 163 29.59 24.32 -19.29
N THR A 164 28.88 23.44 -20.00
CA THR A 164 27.76 22.66 -19.47
C THR A 164 27.87 21.24 -20.01
N HIS A 165 27.76 20.24 -19.14
CA HIS A 165 27.62 18.85 -19.58
C HIS A 165 26.16 18.59 -19.93
N VAL A 166 25.88 17.96 -21.07
CA VAL A 166 24.51 17.67 -21.51
C VAL A 166 24.41 16.22 -21.96
N ALA A 167 23.30 15.57 -21.66
CA ALA A 167 23.03 14.21 -22.12
C ALA A 167 21.57 13.98 -22.50
N ALA A 168 21.35 13.03 -23.40
CA ALA A 168 20.05 12.44 -23.70
C ALA A 168 20.16 10.91 -23.65
N VAL A 169 19.28 10.29 -22.87
CA VAL A 169 19.13 8.84 -22.74
C VAL A 169 17.85 8.44 -23.47
N VAL A 170 17.98 7.62 -24.51
CA VAL A 170 16.86 7.15 -25.32
C VAL A 170 16.57 5.71 -24.92
N SER A 171 15.41 5.48 -24.31
CA SER A 171 15.00 4.20 -23.73
C SER A 171 13.68 3.71 -24.34
N GLN A 172 13.60 2.41 -24.61
CA GLN A 172 12.38 1.75 -25.09
C GLN A 172 11.32 1.60 -23.99
N THR A 173 11.69 1.76 -22.72
CA THR A 173 10.78 1.64 -21.57
C THR A 173 10.42 2.98 -20.97
N GLU A 174 11.39 3.89 -20.84
CA GLU A 174 11.23 5.16 -20.12
C GLU A 174 11.00 6.36 -21.04
N GLY A 175 11.28 6.24 -22.34
CA GLY A 175 11.23 7.35 -23.29
C GLY A 175 12.58 8.07 -23.41
N ILE A 176 12.57 9.39 -23.54
CA ILE A 176 13.78 10.19 -23.76
C ILE A 176 14.03 11.08 -22.55
N SER A 177 15.06 10.75 -21.75
CA SER A 177 15.44 11.49 -20.53
C SER A 177 16.61 12.44 -20.80
N PHE A 178 16.53 13.66 -20.31
CA PHE A 178 17.54 14.70 -20.47
C PHE A 178 18.28 14.96 -19.16
N TYR A 179 19.56 15.31 -19.27
CA TYR A 179 20.41 15.64 -18.13
C TYR A 179 21.26 16.87 -18.41
N ILE A 180 21.42 17.72 -17.40
CA ILE A 180 22.25 18.93 -17.45
C ILE A 180 23.21 18.89 -16.25
N ASN A 181 24.51 19.03 -16.52
CA ASN A 181 25.59 18.98 -15.53
C ASN A 181 25.54 17.70 -14.67
N GLY A 182 25.22 16.57 -15.30
CA GLY A 182 25.16 15.27 -14.62
C GLY A 182 23.85 15.01 -13.86
N HIS A 183 22.98 16.00 -13.72
CA HIS A 183 21.71 15.88 -13.01
C HIS A 183 20.54 15.65 -13.96
N TYR A 184 19.58 14.83 -13.53
CA TYR A 184 18.32 14.64 -14.23
C TYR A 184 17.57 15.96 -14.42
N ASP A 185 17.05 16.17 -15.64
CA ASP A 185 16.24 17.33 -15.98
C ASP A 185 14.75 16.97 -16.14
N SER A 186 14.45 16.17 -17.17
CA SER A 186 13.08 15.82 -17.55
C SER A 186 13.05 14.65 -18.51
N THR A 187 11.88 13.99 -18.62
CA THR A 187 11.64 12.88 -19.56
C THR A 187 10.47 13.17 -20.48
N VAL A 188 10.66 12.95 -21.78
CA VAL A 188 9.59 12.94 -22.77
C VAL A 188 9.24 11.51 -23.11
N PHE A 189 8.01 11.10 -22.77
CA PHE A 189 7.54 9.74 -23.03
C PHE A 189 7.27 9.50 -24.52
N ASN A 190 8.26 8.92 -25.22
CA ASN A 190 8.13 8.37 -26.56
C ASN A 190 9.05 7.15 -26.72
N THR A 191 8.45 5.96 -26.71
CA THR A 191 9.14 4.67 -26.78
C THR A 191 9.21 4.10 -28.20
N ASP A 192 8.79 4.86 -29.22
CA ASP A 192 8.83 4.41 -30.61
C ASP A 192 10.28 4.21 -31.09
N ASP A 193 10.54 3.13 -31.83
CA ASP A 193 11.85 2.86 -32.42
C ASP A 193 12.18 3.88 -33.53
N LEU A 194 13.43 4.34 -33.55
CA LEU A 194 13.97 5.11 -34.67
C LEU A 194 14.01 4.25 -35.95
N TYR A 195 13.89 4.92 -37.09
CA TYR A 195 14.27 4.30 -38.36
C TYR A 195 15.80 4.35 -38.50
N PRO A 196 16.49 3.22 -38.79
CA PRO A 196 17.93 3.24 -39.04
C PRO A 196 18.28 4.15 -40.22
N GLY A 197 19.35 4.93 -40.08
CA GLY A 197 19.83 5.85 -41.13
C GLY A 197 20.72 5.17 -42.17
N ASP A 198 21.00 5.88 -43.26
CA ASP A 198 22.01 5.47 -44.25
C ASP A 198 22.98 6.59 -44.67
N GLU A 199 22.88 7.75 -44.02
CA GLU A 199 23.65 8.96 -44.34
C GLU A 199 24.79 9.23 -43.33
N VAL A 200 25.56 10.28 -43.61
CA VAL A 200 26.70 10.71 -42.79
C VAL A 200 26.22 11.58 -41.62
N PHE A 201 26.67 11.26 -40.41
CA PHE A 201 26.45 12.11 -39.24
C PHE A 201 27.39 13.32 -39.25
N GLY A 202 26.84 14.49 -38.96
CA GLY A 202 27.58 15.72 -38.74
C GLY A 202 27.80 16.00 -37.26
N ILE A 203 29.03 16.31 -36.86
CA ILE A 203 29.30 16.96 -35.58
C ILE A 203 29.24 18.48 -35.78
N GLY A 204 28.52 19.16 -34.91
CA GLY A 204 28.32 20.61 -34.97
C GLY A 204 27.21 21.09 -35.89
N ARG A 205 26.47 20.16 -36.49
CA ARG A 205 25.36 20.44 -37.39
C ARG A 205 24.39 19.26 -37.41
N SER A 206 23.14 19.54 -37.77
CA SER A 206 22.26 18.58 -38.44
C SER A 206 21.47 19.29 -39.55
N TYR A 207 20.99 18.48 -40.51
CA TYR A 207 20.32 18.85 -41.76
C TYR A 207 21.20 19.66 -42.72
N GLY A 208 21.24 19.27 -43.99
CA GLY A 208 22.05 19.97 -44.99
C GLY A 208 21.41 21.14 -45.71
N GLY A 209 22.24 21.81 -46.51
CA GLY A 209 21.82 22.90 -47.40
C GLY A 209 21.30 24.14 -46.68
N ASP A 210 20.21 24.73 -47.19
CA ASP A 210 19.62 25.97 -46.68
C ASP A 210 18.91 25.82 -45.32
N LEU A 211 18.78 24.59 -44.82
CA LEU A 211 18.12 24.27 -43.54
C LEU A 211 19.10 23.92 -42.42
N ALA A 212 20.40 24.09 -42.66
CA ALA A 212 21.43 23.72 -41.71
C ALA A 212 21.24 24.37 -40.33
N GLN A 213 21.23 23.51 -39.31
CA GLN A 213 21.11 23.86 -37.90
C GLN A 213 22.49 23.74 -37.26
N TRP A 214 23.26 24.83 -37.28
CA TRP A 214 24.64 24.82 -36.79
C TRP A 214 24.69 25.00 -35.27
N PHE A 215 25.55 24.25 -34.59
CA PHE A 215 25.86 24.51 -33.19
C PHE A 215 26.70 25.78 -33.06
N ALA A 216 26.24 26.74 -32.27
CA ALA A 216 26.85 28.07 -32.18
C ALA A 216 27.75 28.21 -30.94
N GLY A 217 28.89 27.51 -30.94
CA GLY A 217 29.75 27.50 -29.77
C GLY A 217 30.98 26.60 -29.89
N LYS A 218 31.37 26.02 -28.75
CA LYS A 218 32.45 25.04 -28.64
C LYS A 218 31.90 23.70 -28.14
N LEU A 219 32.45 22.60 -28.63
CA LEU A 219 32.15 21.24 -28.21
C LEU A 219 33.42 20.58 -27.66
N ASP A 220 33.21 19.71 -26.68
CA ASP A 220 34.23 18.84 -26.11
C ASP A 220 33.60 17.50 -25.67
N GLU A 221 34.41 16.46 -25.54
CA GLU A 221 34.06 15.18 -24.91
C GLU A 221 32.69 14.59 -25.37
N ILE A 222 32.48 14.47 -26.69
CA ILE A 222 31.25 13.87 -27.23
C ILE A 222 31.35 12.35 -27.12
N GLN A 223 30.37 11.73 -26.48
CA GLN A 223 30.31 10.28 -26.30
C GLN A 223 28.95 9.71 -26.74
N VAL A 224 28.98 8.53 -27.38
CA VAL A 224 27.77 7.74 -27.66
C VAL A 224 27.97 6.32 -27.13
N HIS A 225 26.98 5.82 -26.41
CA HIS A 225 26.96 4.52 -25.75
C HIS A 225 25.76 3.72 -26.23
N THR A 226 25.92 2.41 -26.47
CA THR A 226 24.82 1.52 -26.89
C THR A 226 23.91 1.05 -25.75
N ASP A 227 23.95 1.75 -24.61
CA ASP A 227 23.24 1.38 -23.40
C ASP A 227 22.52 2.59 -22.79
N VAL A 228 21.49 2.30 -22.00
CA VAL A 228 20.79 3.26 -21.15
C VAL A 228 21.64 3.52 -19.90
N LEU A 229 22.38 4.62 -19.88
CA LEU A 229 23.24 4.97 -18.73
C LEU A 229 22.42 5.46 -17.54
N SER A 230 22.84 5.09 -16.33
CA SER A 230 22.26 5.61 -15.08
C SER A 230 22.66 7.07 -14.84
N GLU A 231 21.85 7.80 -14.07
CA GLU A 231 22.16 9.17 -13.65
C GLU A 231 23.55 9.28 -13.01
N GLN A 232 23.91 8.34 -12.11
CA GLN A 232 25.23 8.32 -11.50
C GLN A 232 26.36 8.23 -12.53
N THR A 233 26.22 7.37 -13.54
CA THR A 233 27.23 7.24 -14.59
C THR A 233 27.35 8.52 -15.40
N ILE A 234 26.24 9.19 -15.68
CA ILE A 234 26.21 10.48 -16.38
C ILE A 234 26.84 11.59 -15.53
N ALA A 235 26.63 11.58 -14.21
CA ALA A 235 27.28 12.50 -13.27
C ALA A 235 28.79 12.26 -13.16
N ASP A 236 29.23 11.00 -13.15
CA ASP A 236 30.64 10.62 -13.17
C ASP A 236 31.33 11.10 -14.47
N ILE A 237 30.67 10.95 -15.62
CA ILE A 237 31.13 11.50 -16.92
C ILE A 237 31.21 13.04 -16.87
N ALA A 238 30.28 13.69 -16.19
CA ALA A 238 30.28 15.14 -15.99
C ALA A 238 31.37 15.63 -15.02
N GLY A 239 32.14 14.75 -14.36
CA GLY A 239 33.25 15.15 -13.48
C GLY A 239 32.87 16.11 -12.34
N ILE A 240 31.58 16.15 -11.98
CA ILE A 240 31.05 16.98 -10.91
C ILE A 240 31.08 16.17 -9.61
N LEU A 241 31.57 16.79 -8.54
CA LEU A 241 31.45 16.22 -7.19
C LEU A 241 29.98 16.11 -6.85
N VAL A 242 29.47 14.89 -6.77
CA VAL A 242 28.08 14.66 -6.35
C VAL A 242 28.02 15.04 -4.87
N PRO A 243 27.23 16.06 -4.49
CA PRO A 243 27.05 16.35 -3.08
C PRO A 243 26.41 15.13 -2.42
N LEU A 244 26.79 14.86 -1.17
CA LEU A 244 26.16 13.83 -0.34
C LEU A 244 24.64 13.86 -0.52
N GLN A 245 24.02 12.69 -0.66
CA GLN A 245 22.56 12.57 -0.77
C GLN A 245 22.03 11.77 0.41
N PRO A 246 20.90 12.19 1.03
CA PRO A 246 20.23 11.38 2.04
C PRO A 246 19.57 10.19 1.34
N VAL A 247 19.94 8.97 1.75
CA VAL A 247 19.33 7.73 1.25
C VAL A 247 18.14 7.36 2.14
N PHE A 248 18.33 7.38 3.46
CA PHE A 248 17.25 7.10 4.40
C PHE A 248 17.51 7.70 5.80
N PRO A 249 16.54 8.37 6.43
CA PRO A 249 15.34 8.94 5.82
C PRO A 249 15.71 9.99 4.77
N SER A 250 14.95 10.03 3.66
CA SER A 250 15.16 11.05 2.61
C SER A 250 14.83 12.46 3.13
N ASP A 251 15.36 13.49 2.47
CA ASP A 251 15.11 14.87 2.89
C ASP A 251 13.62 15.23 2.79
N MET A 252 13.13 15.94 3.81
CA MET A 252 11.72 16.30 4.03
C MET A 252 10.76 15.11 4.10
N SER A 253 11.26 13.89 4.29
CA SER A 253 10.40 12.72 4.49
C SER A 253 9.57 12.89 5.76
N VAL A 254 8.34 12.37 5.73
CA VAL A 254 7.40 12.37 6.85
C VAL A 254 7.05 10.93 7.19
N ASN A 255 6.41 10.70 8.35
CA ASN A 255 5.98 9.39 8.81
C ASN A 255 7.11 8.36 8.99
N ILE A 256 8.29 8.82 9.44
CA ILE A 256 9.39 7.89 9.77
C ILE A 256 9.06 7.14 11.07
N PRO A 257 9.04 5.79 11.09
CA PRO A 257 8.65 5.01 12.26
C PRO A 257 9.48 5.35 13.51
N VAL A 258 8.85 5.41 14.68
CA VAL A 258 9.56 5.72 15.94
C VAL A 258 10.20 4.49 16.58
N ASP A 259 9.68 3.29 16.27
CA ASP A 259 10.09 2.00 16.83
C ASP A 259 11.14 1.26 15.99
N SER A 260 11.50 1.76 14.81
CA SER A 260 12.72 1.32 14.15
C SER A 260 13.89 2.04 14.82
N GLU A 261 14.89 1.29 15.28
CA GLU A 261 16.17 1.88 15.67
C GLU A 261 16.70 2.66 14.45
N PRO A 262 16.66 4.01 14.46
CA PRO A 262 16.67 4.73 13.19
C PRO A 262 18.08 4.66 12.62
N THR A 263 18.15 4.10 11.41
CA THR A 263 19.38 4.06 10.64
C THR A 263 19.38 5.27 9.72
N LEU A 264 20.41 6.09 9.82
CA LEU A 264 20.65 7.20 8.90
C LEU A 264 21.61 6.73 7.82
N GLU A 265 21.19 6.74 6.56
CA GLU A 265 21.93 6.28 5.40
C GLU A 265 22.12 7.43 4.42
N TRP A 266 23.32 7.57 3.86
CA TRP A 266 23.65 8.59 2.87
C TRP A 266 24.53 8.00 1.77
N ALA A 267 24.40 8.53 0.56
CA ALA A 267 25.35 8.25 -0.51
C ALA A 267 26.56 9.16 -0.32
N ALA A 268 27.75 8.57 -0.22
CA ALA A 268 29.00 9.32 -0.09
C ALA A 268 29.22 10.23 -1.31
N GLY A 269 29.83 11.40 -1.10
CA GLY A 269 30.25 12.25 -2.21
C GLY A 269 31.35 11.59 -3.06
N SER A 270 31.59 12.11 -4.27
CA SER A 270 32.57 11.54 -5.20
C SER A 270 34.00 12.09 -5.05
N ASP A 271 34.31 12.83 -3.97
CA ASP A 271 35.66 13.39 -3.73
C ASP A 271 36.61 12.32 -3.15
N PRO A 272 37.66 11.90 -3.89
CA PRO A 272 38.59 10.86 -3.43
C PRO A 272 39.55 11.31 -2.33
N GLU A 273 39.58 12.60 -1.96
CA GLU A 273 40.43 13.12 -0.87
C GLU A 273 39.77 13.03 0.51
N ILE A 274 38.49 12.64 0.59
CA ILE A 274 37.77 12.49 1.86
C ILE A 274 38.32 11.32 2.68
N THR A 275 38.44 11.55 3.98
CA THR A 275 39.07 10.62 4.94
C THR A 275 38.15 10.24 6.10
N ALA A 276 37.07 10.98 6.33
CA ALA A 276 36.06 10.69 7.35
C ALA A 276 34.76 11.45 7.06
N HIS A 277 33.66 10.92 7.60
CA HIS A 277 32.37 11.60 7.70
C HIS A 277 32.12 12.04 9.15
N VAL A 278 31.40 13.14 9.35
CA VAL A 278 30.96 13.59 10.67
C VAL A 278 29.46 13.84 10.66
N LEU A 279 28.73 13.06 11.45
CA LEU A 279 27.27 13.15 11.57
C LEU A 279 26.86 14.07 12.74
N TYR A 280 25.86 14.90 12.46
CA TYR A 280 25.12 15.68 13.44
C TYR A 280 23.64 15.33 13.33
N PHE A 281 23.00 15.04 14.47
CA PHE A 281 21.60 14.60 14.53
C PHE A 281 20.90 15.20 15.75
N SER A 282 19.82 15.97 15.55
CA SER A 282 19.05 16.59 16.64
C SER A 282 17.67 17.06 16.15
N SER A 283 16.72 17.26 17.06
CA SER A 283 15.47 17.99 16.78
C SER A 283 15.62 19.52 16.81
N ASP A 284 16.84 20.02 17.05
CA ASP A 284 17.19 21.44 17.02
C ASP A 284 17.94 21.77 15.72
N GLU A 285 17.23 22.35 14.74
CA GLU A 285 17.75 22.76 13.43
C GLU A 285 18.92 23.74 13.54
N ASP A 286 18.81 24.70 14.45
CA ASP A 286 19.84 25.73 14.65
C ASP A 286 21.13 25.08 15.17
N TRP A 287 21.01 24.08 16.05
CA TRP A 287 22.17 23.33 16.50
C TRP A 287 22.82 22.53 15.37
N VAL A 288 22.05 21.73 14.62
CA VAL A 288 22.59 20.92 13.51
C VAL A 288 23.27 21.79 12.46
N THR A 289 22.68 22.94 12.16
CA THR A 289 23.23 23.91 11.19
C THR A 289 24.58 24.49 11.65
N ASN A 290 24.78 24.70 12.94
CA ASN A 290 25.98 25.36 13.47
C ASN A 290 26.99 24.41 14.15
N ALA A 291 26.69 23.12 14.21
CA ALA A 291 27.53 22.13 14.86
C ALA A 291 28.90 21.99 14.18
N MET A 292 29.91 21.62 14.95
CA MET A 292 31.30 21.45 14.53
C MET A 292 31.83 20.08 14.97
N PRO A 293 32.86 19.52 14.31
CA PRO A 293 33.40 18.19 14.66
C PRO A 293 33.95 18.06 16.10
N THR A 294 34.15 19.19 16.79
CA THR A 294 34.60 19.23 18.19
C THR A 294 33.48 19.16 19.22
N ASP A 295 32.21 19.24 18.79
CA ASP A 295 31.07 19.17 19.70
C ASP A 295 30.89 17.75 20.27
N SER A 296 30.43 17.65 21.51
CA SER A 296 30.34 16.38 22.24
C SER A 296 29.33 15.39 21.64
N GLU A 297 28.36 15.89 20.89
CA GLU A 297 27.27 15.16 20.25
C GLU A 297 27.56 14.84 18.77
N ALA A 298 28.70 15.32 18.22
CA ALA A 298 29.13 14.99 16.86
C ALA A 298 29.67 13.56 16.80
N VAL A 299 29.31 12.82 15.74
CA VAL A 299 29.72 11.42 15.56
C VAL A 299 30.65 11.29 14.37
N VAL A 300 31.90 10.90 14.62
CA VAL A 300 32.88 10.63 13.56
C VAL A 300 32.69 9.21 13.04
N ILE A 301 32.50 9.09 11.74
CA ILE A 301 32.17 7.86 11.02
C ILE A 301 33.30 7.56 10.03
N ASP A 302 33.63 6.26 9.88
CA ASP A 302 34.63 5.79 8.91
C ASP A 302 34.19 6.12 7.48
N VAL A 303 35.11 6.59 6.64
CA VAL A 303 34.82 7.01 5.25
C VAL A 303 34.22 5.91 4.37
N ASN A 304 34.42 4.63 4.72
CA ASN A 304 33.83 3.52 3.98
C ASN A 304 32.40 3.18 4.44
N SER A 305 31.89 3.86 5.47
CA SER A 305 30.55 3.64 6.00
C SER A 305 29.60 4.70 5.44
N GLN A 306 28.46 4.25 4.96
CA GLN A 306 27.38 5.08 4.41
C GLN A 306 26.09 4.97 5.24
N SER A 307 26.21 4.41 6.44
CA SER A 307 25.11 4.25 7.37
C SER A 307 25.55 4.46 8.82
N TYR A 308 24.63 4.95 9.63
CA TYR A 308 24.81 5.12 11.06
C TYR A 308 23.57 4.66 11.82
N TRP A 309 23.79 3.81 12.81
CA TRP A 309 22.75 3.33 13.72
C TRP A 309 22.69 4.24 14.94
N HIS A 310 21.53 4.88 15.17
CA HIS A 310 21.32 5.71 16.35
C HIS A 310 20.75 4.89 17.51
N ASP A 311 21.38 4.98 18.67
CA ASP A 311 21.14 4.11 19.83
C ASP A 311 19.94 4.52 20.71
N LYS A 312 19.24 5.59 20.33
CA LYS A 312 18.09 6.12 21.08
C LYS A 312 16.84 6.10 20.22
N SER A 313 15.75 5.68 20.85
CA SER A 313 14.39 5.84 20.33
C SER A 313 14.10 7.31 20.02
N LEU A 314 13.45 7.58 18.89
CA LEU A 314 13.01 8.93 18.54
C LEU A 314 11.75 9.31 19.34
N ASN A 315 11.43 10.59 19.34
CA ASN A 315 10.11 11.07 19.78
C ASN A 315 9.18 11.04 18.56
N SER A 316 7.91 10.72 18.77
CA SER A 316 6.88 10.82 17.75
C SER A 316 6.51 12.27 17.43
N ALA A 317 5.85 12.50 16.29
CA ALA A 317 5.43 13.80 15.78
C ALA A 317 6.55 14.87 15.79
N THR A 318 7.80 14.43 15.64
CA THR A 318 8.97 15.27 15.87
C THR A 318 9.78 15.35 14.60
N THR A 319 10.02 16.57 14.13
CA THR A 319 10.98 16.80 13.05
C THR A 319 12.39 16.72 13.61
N TYR A 320 13.18 15.82 13.03
CA TYR A 320 14.60 15.69 13.28
C TYR A 320 15.38 16.23 12.10
N TYR A 321 16.50 16.85 12.41
CA TYR A 321 17.44 17.44 11.47
C TYR A 321 18.74 16.69 11.55
N TRP A 322 19.37 16.51 10.39
CA TRP A 322 20.63 15.79 10.32
C TRP A 322 21.51 16.28 9.19
N ARG A 323 22.82 16.16 9.38
CA ARG A 323 23.83 16.61 8.42
C ARG A 323 25.04 15.71 8.51
N ILE A 324 25.66 15.45 7.36
CA ILE A 324 26.99 14.85 7.28
C ILE A 324 27.97 15.91 6.75
N ASP A 325 29.05 16.16 7.48
CA ASP A 325 30.20 16.88 6.94
C ASP A 325 31.27 15.89 6.46
N GLU A 326 32.05 16.28 5.46
CA GLU A 326 33.18 15.49 4.95
C GLU A 326 34.52 16.17 5.28
N ILE A 327 35.53 15.36 5.60
CA ILE A 327 36.87 15.85 5.96
C ILE A 327 37.89 15.39 4.93
N ALA A 328 38.48 16.35 4.20
CA ALA A 328 39.59 16.10 3.31
C ALA A 328 40.93 16.10 4.09
N GLY A 329 41.27 15.03 4.82
CA GLY A 329 42.56 14.88 5.49
C GLY A 329 42.53 14.74 7.02
N SER A 330 42.63 15.82 7.79
CA SER A 330 42.76 15.77 9.26
C SER A 330 41.72 16.63 9.97
N LEU A 331 41.07 16.06 11.00
CA LEU A 331 40.05 16.68 11.85
C LEU A 331 40.44 18.03 12.47
N ASP A 332 41.74 18.34 12.59
CA ASP A 332 42.25 19.55 13.26
C ASP A 332 42.39 20.76 12.31
N ASP A 333 42.10 20.62 11.02
CA ASP A 333 42.29 21.66 10.00
C ASP A 333 40.93 22.20 9.47
N PRO A 334 40.46 23.36 9.96
CA PRO A 334 39.14 23.89 9.61
C PRO A 334 39.00 24.32 8.15
N ASP A 335 40.11 24.52 7.42
CA ASP A 335 40.10 24.87 5.99
C ASP A 335 39.81 23.64 5.09
N LYS A 336 39.66 22.44 5.68
CA LYS A 336 39.43 21.17 4.98
C LYS A 336 38.14 20.46 5.35
N LEU A 337 37.27 21.15 6.08
CA LEU A 337 35.92 20.69 6.38
C LEU A 337 35.00 21.10 5.23
N VAL A 338 34.37 20.13 4.59
CA VAL A 338 33.30 20.35 3.63
C VAL A 338 31.99 20.19 4.39
N THR A 339 31.35 21.32 4.68
CA THR A 339 30.07 21.34 5.39
C THR A 339 28.95 20.83 4.47
N GLY A 340 28.20 19.83 4.93
CA GLY A 340 27.09 19.26 4.17
C GLY A 340 25.80 20.06 4.25
N THR A 341 24.80 19.60 3.50
CA THR A 341 23.43 20.12 3.57
C THR A 341 22.73 19.58 4.82
N VAL A 342 21.89 20.42 5.45
CA VAL A 342 21.01 19.97 6.52
C VAL A 342 19.76 19.35 5.89
N TRP A 343 19.55 18.08 6.17
CA TRP A 343 18.32 17.36 5.83
C TRP A 343 17.41 17.26 7.03
N ASN A 344 16.13 17.01 6.77
CA ASN A 344 15.16 16.79 7.83
C ASN A 344 14.23 15.64 7.49
N PHE A 345 13.68 15.04 8.53
CA PHE A 345 12.54 14.15 8.41
C PHE A 345 11.63 14.32 9.62
N THR A 346 10.37 13.96 9.48
CA THR A 346 9.39 13.99 10.57
C THR A 346 9.00 12.58 10.92
N THR A 347 9.17 12.23 12.20
CA THR A 347 8.69 10.94 12.72
C THR A 347 7.18 10.88 12.70
N GLU A 348 6.63 9.67 12.54
CA GLU A 348 5.20 9.41 12.66
C GLU A 348 4.64 10.09 13.92
N SER A 349 3.45 10.68 13.79
CA SER A 349 2.77 11.27 14.93
C SER A 349 2.57 10.23 16.04
N VAL A 350 2.44 10.66 17.32
CA VAL A 350 1.85 9.79 18.35
C VAL A 350 0.62 9.18 17.68
N PRO A 351 0.46 7.84 17.70
CA PRO A 351 -0.59 7.19 16.92
C PRO A 351 -1.86 8.01 17.08
N ALA A 352 -2.47 8.33 15.94
CA ALA A 352 -3.87 8.74 15.95
C ALA A 352 -4.62 7.75 16.86
N PRO A 353 -5.70 8.18 17.55
CA PRO A 353 -6.51 7.27 18.34
C PRO A 353 -6.69 5.96 17.55
N PRO A 354 -6.49 4.79 18.18
CA PRO A 354 -6.49 3.50 17.47
C PRO A 354 -7.68 3.47 16.51
N CYS A 355 -7.44 3.05 15.27
CA CYS A 355 -8.42 3.11 14.18
C CYS A 355 -9.81 2.82 14.73
N ILE A 356 -10.73 3.78 14.57
CA ILE A 356 -12.13 3.55 14.95
C ILE A 356 -12.64 2.43 14.06
N GLY A 357 -12.84 1.23 14.61
CA GLY A 357 -13.63 0.19 13.97
C GLY A 357 -12.88 -0.92 13.24
N TYR A 358 -11.77 -0.62 12.56
CA TYR A 358 -11.15 -1.57 11.60
C TYR A 358 -9.65 -1.36 11.44
N THR A 359 -8.88 -2.45 11.43
CA THR A 359 -7.58 -2.51 10.74
C THR A 359 -7.83 -2.89 9.29
N LEU A 360 -7.41 -2.03 8.38
CA LEU A 360 -7.45 -2.28 6.95
C LEU A 360 -6.13 -2.96 6.58
N ASN A 361 -6.16 -4.13 5.94
CA ASN A 361 -4.93 -4.83 5.56
C ASN A 361 -4.18 -4.08 4.44
N GLY A 362 -4.90 -3.25 3.69
CA GLY A 362 -4.36 -2.32 2.69
C GLY A 362 -3.83 -1.01 3.26
N ASP A 363 -3.93 -0.77 4.58
CA ASP A 363 -3.30 0.35 5.28
C ASP A 363 -1.89 -0.10 5.67
N ILE A 364 -0.97 0.07 4.72
CA ILE A 364 0.42 -0.41 4.77
C ILE A 364 1.27 0.51 5.64
N ASP A 365 0.91 1.80 5.71
CA ASP A 365 1.63 2.80 6.50
C ASP A 365 1.10 2.98 7.94
N GLY A 366 -0.07 2.43 8.23
CA GLY A 366 -0.67 2.37 9.56
C GLY A 366 -1.36 3.67 9.98
N ASP A 367 -1.75 4.52 9.03
CA ASP A 367 -2.37 5.83 9.28
C ASP A 367 -3.91 5.79 9.39
N CYS A 368 -4.49 4.59 9.28
CA CYS A 368 -5.92 4.29 9.29
C CYS A 368 -6.70 4.76 8.04
N ILE A 369 -6.03 5.11 6.94
CA ILE A 369 -6.63 5.51 5.66
C ILE A 369 -5.98 4.71 4.54
N VAL A 370 -6.76 3.92 3.80
CA VAL A 370 -6.23 3.30 2.57
C VAL A 370 -6.32 4.28 1.41
N ASP A 371 -5.17 4.81 0.99
CA ASP A 371 -5.10 5.79 -0.09
C ASP A 371 -3.93 5.57 -1.08
N LEU A 372 -3.47 6.65 -1.71
CA LEU A 372 -2.43 6.57 -2.72
C LEU A 372 -1.05 6.27 -2.09
N ASP A 373 -0.85 6.62 -0.82
CA ASP A 373 0.41 6.48 -0.12
C ASP A 373 0.67 5.00 0.23
N ASP A 374 -0.36 4.22 0.58
CA ASP A 374 -0.26 2.75 0.69
C ASP A 374 0.04 2.08 -0.65
N LEU A 375 -0.62 2.54 -1.71
CA LEU A 375 -0.38 2.03 -3.05
C LEU A 375 1.05 2.32 -3.50
N LEU A 376 1.62 3.44 -3.07
CA LEU A 376 2.99 3.82 -3.36
C LEU A 376 3.98 2.91 -2.61
N LEU A 377 3.72 2.57 -1.35
CA LEU A 377 4.52 1.61 -0.58
C LEU A 377 4.51 0.21 -1.23
N LEU A 378 3.32 -0.26 -1.64
CA LEU A 378 3.19 -1.52 -2.40
C LEU A 378 4.03 -1.50 -3.69
N ALA A 379 3.96 -0.39 -4.45
CA ALA A 379 4.69 -0.25 -5.70
C ALA A 379 6.21 -0.17 -5.49
N GLN A 380 6.67 0.44 -4.39
CA GLN A 380 8.08 0.54 -4.04
C GLN A 380 8.70 -0.83 -3.72
N ASP A 381 8.04 -1.65 -2.90
CA ASP A 381 8.53 -3.00 -2.58
C ASP A 381 8.44 -3.95 -3.78
N TRP A 382 7.42 -3.80 -4.63
CA TRP A 382 7.31 -4.57 -5.87
C TRP A 382 8.50 -4.33 -6.82
N LEU A 383 9.08 -3.12 -6.80
CA LEU A 383 10.17 -2.75 -7.69
C LEU A 383 11.58 -2.97 -7.09
N PHE A 384 11.77 -2.93 -5.77
CA PHE A 384 13.10 -2.69 -5.20
C PHE A 384 13.57 -3.54 -4.00
N THR A 385 12.78 -4.43 -3.37
CA THR A 385 13.22 -5.09 -2.10
C THR A 385 13.16 -6.63 -2.08
N SER A 386 13.91 -7.22 -1.13
CA SER A 386 13.90 -8.66 -0.80
C SER A 386 13.23 -8.98 0.55
N ASP A 387 12.77 -7.96 1.27
CA ASP A 387 11.95 -8.09 2.48
C ASP A 387 10.57 -7.51 2.16
N ASN A 388 9.64 -8.40 1.89
CA ASN A 388 8.29 -8.10 1.40
C ASN A 388 7.24 -8.19 2.51
N SER A 389 7.65 -8.33 3.77
CA SER A 389 6.76 -8.69 4.89
C SER A 389 5.60 -7.71 5.16
N LYS A 390 5.70 -6.45 4.72
CA LYS A 390 4.62 -5.45 4.86
C LYS A 390 3.71 -5.35 3.63
N THR A 391 4.25 -5.55 2.43
CA THR A 391 3.52 -5.39 1.16
C THR A 391 3.02 -6.70 0.56
N ASP A 392 3.49 -7.84 1.07
CA ASP A 392 2.93 -9.18 0.86
C ASP A 392 1.71 -9.35 1.77
N ILE A 393 0.69 -8.52 1.53
CA ILE A 393 -0.54 -8.43 2.29
C ILE A 393 -1.21 -9.81 2.37
N ASP A 394 -1.14 -10.60 1.30
CA ASP A 394 -1.71 -11.95 1.22
C ASP A 394 -0.79 -13.07 1.75
N HIS A 395 0.42 -12.72 2.22
CA HIS A 395 1.42 -13.61 2.80
C HIS A 395 1.84 -14.78 1.87
N SER A 396 1.74 -14.59 0.55
CA SER A 396 2.17 -15.57 -0.45
C SER A 396 3.70 -15.67 -0.60
N GLY A 397 4.43 -14.79 0.09
CA GLY A 397 5.87 -14.60 0.00
C GLY A 397 6.27 -13.76 -1.21
N ARG A 398 5.33 -13.00 -1.81
CA ARG A 398 5.54 -12.18 -3.02
C ARG A 398 4.54 -11.02 -3.06
N THR A 399 5.05 -9.79 -3.18
CA THR A 399 4.25 -8.63 -3.57
C THR A 399 3.83 -8.76 -5.04
N ASP A 400 2.54 -8.98 -5.32
CA ASP A 400 1.99 -9.09 -6.66
C ASP A 400 0.57 -8.50 -6.83
N TYR A 401 -0.11 -8.83 -7.94
CA TYR A 401 -1.44 -8.32 -8.24
C TYR A 401 -2.52 -8.75 -7.22
N ALA A 402 -2.29 -9.81 -6.46
CA ALA A 402 -3.17 -10.26 -5.39
C ALA A 402 -3.17 -9.27 -4.22
N ASP A 403 -2.01 -8.75 -3.82
CA ASP A 403 -1.88 -7.73 -2.76
C ASP A 403 -2.55 -6.41 -3.15
N LEU A 404 -2.41 -6.01 -4.41
CA LEU A 404 -3.11 -4.84 -4.95
C LEU A 404 -4.64 -4.95 -4.81
N SER A 405 -5.18 -6.17 -4.82
CA SER A 405 -6.61 -6.40 -4.65
C SER A 405 -7.10 -6.20 -3.21
N PHE A 406 -6.21 -6.31 -2.21
CA PHE A 406 -6.49 -5.97 -0.82
C PHE A 406 -6.54 -4.45 -0.63
N ILE A 407 -5.57 -3.71 -1.17
CA ILE A 407 -5.60 -2.23 -1.18
C ILE A 407 -6.87 -1.72 -1.87
N GLY A 408 -7.19 -2.23 -3.06
CA GLY A 408 -8.38 -1.80 -3.79
C GLY A 408 -9.71 -2.09 -3.07
N ARG A 409 -9.75 -3.13 -2.23
CA ARG A 409 -10.92 -3.50 -1.42
C ARG A 409 -10.99 -2.65 -0.15
N ASP A 410 -9.87 -2.48 0.53
CA ASP A 410 -9.81 -1.74 1.78
C ASP A 410 -9.93 -0.23 1.56
N TRP A 411 -9.54 0.27 0.40
CA TRP A 411 -9.88 1.62 -0.07
C TRP A 411 -11.42 1.78 -0.18
N GLN A 412 -12.13 0.79 -0.73
CA GLN A 412 -13.60 0.84 -0.74
C GLN A 412 -14.20 0.82 0.68
N THR A 413 -13.55 0.14 1.63
CA THR A 413 -13.96 0.07 3.04
C THR A 413 -13.62 1.35 3.83
N ALA A 414 -12.46 1.97 3.61
CA ALA A 414 -12.01 3.20 4.26
C ALA A 414 -12.94 4.39 3.99
N VAL A 415 -13.48 4.45 2.77
CA VAL A 415 -14.46 5.45 2.33
C VAL A 415 -15.79 5.33 3.11
N ASN A 416 -16.04 4.20 3.77
CA ASN A 416 -17.28 3.86 4.49
C ASN A 416 -17.17 3.98 6.03
N SER A 417 -16.08 4.51 6.59
CA SER A 417 -15.82 4.61 8.05
C SER A 417 -16.76 5.57 8.84
N ASN A 418 -17.78 6.14 8.19
CA ASN A 418 -18.91 6.83 8.85
C ASN A 418 -20.20 5.97 8.87
N ASP A 419 -20.14 4.71 8.45
CA ASP A 419 -21.31 3.88 8.25
C ASP A 419 -21.68 3.08 9.51
N LEU A 420 -22.97 3.01 9.78
CA LEU A 420 -23.56 2.25 10.86
C LEU A 420 -23.09 0.79 10.84
N ASN A 421 -22.69 0.24 11.99
CA ASN A 421 -22.21 -1.14 12.17
C ASN A 421 -23.13 -1.94 13.12
N LEU A 422 -23.43 -3.17 12.74
CA LEU A 422 -24.18 -4.14 13.53
C LEU A 422 -23.29 -5.29 13.99
N MET A 423 -23.26 -5.57 15.29
CA MET A 423 -22.66 -6.80 15.81
C MET A 423 -23.73 -7.83 16.16
N VAL A 424 -23.59 -9.07 15.68
CA VAL A 424 -24.44 -10.21 16.00
C VAL A 424 -23.61 -11.24 16.75
N ILE A 425 -24.06 -11.66 17.93
CA ILE A 425 -23.38 -12.63 18.79
C ILE A 425 -24.14 -13.95 18.78
N SER A 426 -23.41 -15.03 18.51
CA SER A 426 -23.90 -16.40 18.49
C SER A 426 -23.02 -17.30 19.37
N ALA A 427 -23.64 -18.25 20.08
CA ALA A 427 -22.92 -19.26 20.84
C ALA A 427 -22.26 -20.26 19.89
N HIS A 428 -23.04 -21.13 19.23
CA HIS A 428 -22.51 -22.22 18.41
C HIS A 428 -22.63 -21.97 16.90
N PRO A 429 -21.84 -22.67 16.06
CA PRO A 429 -21.97 -22.66 14.61
C PRO A 429 -23.26 -23.38 14.16
N ASP A 430 -24.30 -22.59 13.85
CA ASP A 430 -25.66 -22.93 13.41
C ASP A 430 -26.70 -22.01 14.09
N ASP A 431 -26.45 -21.63 15.34
CA ASP A 431 -27.31 -20.76 16.13
C ASP A 431 -27.56 -19.41 15.44
N GLU A 432 -26.57 -18.87 14.71
CA GLU A 432 -26.72 -17.60 13.99
C GLU A 432 -27.81 -17.68 12.91
N GLY A 433 -27.94 -18.85 12.27
CA GLY A 433 -28.98 -19.11 11.28
C GLY A 433 -30.30 -19.55 11.88
N ILE A 434 -30.25 -20.37 12.92
CA ILE A 434 -31.46 -20.89 13.58
C ILE A 434 -32.21 -19.73 14.25
N PHE A 435 -31.49 -18.79 14.84
CA PHE A 435 -32.09 -17.81 15.74
C PHE A 435 -32.01 -16.36 15.28
N GLY A 436 -31.14 -16.03 14.32
CA GLY A 436 -30.97 -14.69 13.75
C GLY A 436 -30.69 -14.68 12.25
N GLY A 437 -31.06 -15.75 11.54
CA GLY A 437 -30.70 -15.92 10.14
C GLY A 437 -31.30 -14.87 9.20
N GLY A 438 -32.40 -14.21 9.60
CA GLY A 438 -33.06 -13.17 8.82
C GLY A 438 -32.36 -11.82 8.89
N ILE A 439 -31.77 -11.47 10.04
CA ILE A 439 -31.09 -10.18 10.22
C ILE A 439 -29.75 -10.12 9.48
N LEU A 440 -28.97 -11.20 9.45
CA LEU A 440 -27.64 -11.20 8.81
C LEU A 440 -27.68 -10.77 7.32
N PRO A 441 -28.43 -11.45 6.42
CA PRO A 441 -28.53 -11.04 5.03
C PRO A 441 -29.31 -9.74 4.85
N TYR A 442 -30.25 -9.41 5.75
CA TYR A 442 -30.96 -8.14 5.68
C TYR A 442 -30.01 -6.95 5.88
N TYR A 443 -29.25 -6.92 6.97
CA TYR A 443 -28.34 -5.80 7.20
C TYR A 443 -27.16 -5.82 6.24
N ALA A 444 -26.55 -6.98 6.00
CA ALA A 444 -25.36 -7.07 5.15
C ALA A 444 -25.67 -6.79 3.67
N GLN A 445 -26.79 -7.28 3.12
CA GLN A 445 -27.08 -7.21 1.70
C GLN A 445 -28.16 -6.17 1.34
N VAL A 446 -29.19 -5.99 2.16
CA VAL A 446 -30.28 -5.05 1.85
C VAL A 446 -29.93 -3.65 2.30
N LYS A 447 -29.46 -3.52 3.54
CA LYS A 447 -29.05 -2.23 4.08
C LYS A 447 -27.60 -1.88 3.76
N GLN A 448 -26.80 -2.86 3.32
CA GLN A 448 -25.37 -2.68 3.04
C GLN A 448 -24.61 -2.10 4.25
N ILE A 449 -25.03 -2.54 5.44
CA ILE A 449 -24.41 -2.21 6.72
C ILE A 449 -23.32 -3.25 7.00
N PRO A 450 -22.11 -2.83 7.41
CA PRO A 450 -21.12 -3.75 7.98
C PRO A 450 -21.71 -4.56 9.14
N VAL A 451 -21.52 -5.87 9.11
CA VAL A 451 -21.97 -6.79 10.15
C VAL A 451 -20.79 -7.56 10.73
N THR A 452 -20.56 -7.44 12.03
CA THR A 452 -19.66 -8.34 12.75
C THR A 452 -20.45 -9.53 13.28
N LEU A 453 -20.15 -10.75 12.84
CA LEU A 453 -20.69 -11.98 13.40
C LEU A 453 -19.68 -12.57 14.39
N LEU A 454 -19.94 -12.43 15.69
CA LEU A 454 -19.11 -12.99 16.75
C LEU A 454 -19.60 -14.40 17.12
N GLY A 455 -18.87 -15.42 16.67
CA GLY A 455 -19.10 -16.82 17.02
C GLY A 455 -18.28 -17.21 18.25
N LEU A 456 -18.94 -17.38 19.39
CA LEU A 456 -18.25 -17.57 20.67
C LEU A 456 -17.61 -18.96 20.79
N VAL A 457 -18.39 -20.00 20.52
CA VAL A 457 -17.97 -21.40 20.67
C VAL A 457 -17.47 -21.92 19.33
N THR A 458 -16.16 -22.08 19.18
CA THR A 458 -15.55 -22.58 17.93
C THR A 458 -14.60 -23.76 18.15
N ARG A 459 -14.44 -24.24 19.38
CA ARG A 459 -13.60 -25.40 19.72
C ARG A 459 -14.40 -26.61 20.23
N ASN A 460 -13.84 -27.80 20.02
CA ASN A 460 -14.39 -29.05 20.53
C ASN A 460 -14.43 -29.09 22.07
N PRO A 461 -15.32 -29.89 22.68
CA PRO A 461 -15.36 -30.12 24.13
C PRO A 461 -14.04 -30.58 24.76
N ASP A 462 -13.16 -31.22 23.99
CA ASP A 462 -11.83 -31.67 24.42
C ASP A 462 -10.72 -30.60 24.24
N GLY A 463 -11.09 -29.39 23.83
CA GLY A 463 -10.19 -28.26 23.61
C GLY A 463 -9.38 -28.33 22.31
N SER A 464 -9.62 -29.33 21.45
CA SER A 464 -8.95 -29.44 20.15
C SER A 464 -9.42 -28.40 19.13
N ASP A 465 -8.58 -28.19 18.11
CA ASP A 465 -8.80 -27.39 16.90
C ASP A 465 -10.22 -27.50 16.32
N PRO A 466 -10.70 -26.48 15.57
CA PRO A 466 -12.11 -26.16 15.45
C PRO A 466 -13.03 -27.34 15.16
N LEU A 467 -14.04 -27.48 16.01
CA LEU A 467 -15.13 -28.47 16.01
C LEU A 467 -15.06 -29.49 14.85
N THR A 468 -14.20 -30.51 14.99
CA THR A 468 -14.01 -31.54 13.96
C THR A 468 -14.95 -32.73 14.19
N SER A 469 -16.07 -32.77 13.48
CA SER A 469 -16.82 -34.03 13.32
C SER A 469 -17.07 -34.32 11.84
N GLY A 470 -16.17 -35.10 11.22
CA GLY A 470 -16.43 -35.80 9.96
C GLY A 470 -16.53 -34.93 8.70
N SER A 471 -15.49 -34.99 7.87
CA SER A 471 -15.37 -34.45 6.49
C SER A 471 -15.43 -32.93 6.25
N THR A 472 -15.93 -32.11 7.17
CA THR A 472 -15.83 -30.64 7.20
C THR A 472 -15.81 -30.18 8.67
N SER A 473 -15.02 -29.16 9.04
CA SER A 473 -15.08 -28.59 10.41
C SER A 473 -16.32 -27.70 10.55
N ARG A 474 -16.98 -27.66 11.72
CA ARG A 474 -18.17 -26.78 11.93
C ARG A 474 -17.84 -25.30 11.69
N VAL A 475 -16.59 -24.90 11.89
CA VAL A 475 -16.13 -23.55 11.54
C VAL A 475 -16.09 -23.33 10.03
N GLN A 476 -15.73 -24.33 9.22
CA GLN A 476 -15.83 -24.21 7.77
C GLN A 476 -17.29 -24.10 7.32
N GLU A 477 -18.19 -24.84 7.97
CA GLU A 477 -19.64 -24.73 7.72
C GLU A 477 -20.15 -23.32 8.04
N LEU A 478 -19.70 -22.72 9.14
CA LEU A 478 -20.00 -21.33 9.49
C LEU A 478 -19.41 -20.32 8.50
N ARG A 479 -18.20 -20.54 8.00
CA ARG A 479 -17.58 -19.69 6.95
C ARG A 479 -18.39 -19.75 5.66
N ASN A 480 -18.76 -20.95 5.22
CA ASN A 480 -19.64 -21.13 4.05
C ASN A 480 -21.01 -20.47 4.27
N ALA A 481 -21.60 -20.63 5.45
CA ALA A 481 -22.86 -19.97 5.81
C ALA A 481 -22.70 -18.44 5.76
N THR A 482 -21.57 -17.92 6.24
CA THR A 482 -21.22 -16.49 6.20
C THR A 482 -21.14 -15.97 4.76
N ASP A 483 -20.53 -16.71 3.83
CA ASP A 483 -20.54 -16.35 2.41
C ASP A 483 -21.97 -16.22 1.88
N VAL A 484 -22.83 -17.18 2.22
CA VAL A 484 -24.23 -17.14 1.79
C VAL A 484 -24.95 -15.95 2.41
N TYR A 485 -24.80 -15.69 3.71
CA TYR A 485 -25.38 -14.50 4.35
C TYR A 485 -24.90 -13.19 3.73
N ALA A 486 -23.67 -13.15 3.22
CA ALA A 486 -23.08 -11.99 2.56
C ALA A 486 -23.41 -11.88 1.05
N GLY A 487 -24.12 -12.86 0.48
CA GLY A 487 -24.45 -12.89 -0.94
C GLY A 487 -23.29 -13.28 -1.84
N GLN A 488 -22.27 -13.91 -1.27
CA GLN A 488 -21.03 -14.31 -1.94
C GLN A 488 -21.05 -15.77 -2.36
N GLU A 489 -20.15 -16.14 -3.27
CA GLU A 489 -19.94 -17.53 -3.65
C GLU A 489 -19.32 -18.30 -2.47
N ILE A 490 -19.76 -19.53 -2.21
CA ILE A 490 -19.20 -20.35 -1.12
C ILE A 490 -17.69 -20.57 -1.35
N GLY A 491 -16.91 -20.26 -0.32
CA GLY A 491 -15.45 -20.32 -0.33
C GLY A 491 -14.78 -19.07 -0.91
N SER A 492 -15.52 -17.97 -1.12
CA SER A 492 -14.95 -16.73 -1.65
C SER A 492 -14.54 -15.71 -0.59
N GLY A 493 -15.03 -15.85 0.65
CA GLY A 493 -14.49 -15.10 1.78
C GLY A 493 -13.04 -15.51 2.11
N MET A 494 -12.33 -14.61 2.78
CA MET A 494 -10.90 -14.73 3.05
C MET A 494 -10.60 -14.45 4.53
N ASP A 495 -9.52 -15.03 5.05
CA ASP A 495 -9.05 -14.71 6.40
C ASP A 495 -8.25 -13.39 6.39
N ASP A 496 -8.45 -12.52 7.39
CA ASP A 496 -7.67 -11.30 7.60
C ASP A 496 -6.38 -11.56 8.42
N LEU A 497 -5.56 -10.52 8.61
CA LEU A 497 -4.32 -10.59 9.40
C LEU A 497 -4.55 -10.94 10.88
N PHE A 498 -5.77 -10.81 11.38
CA PHE A 498 -6.17 -11.13 12.74
C PHE A 498 -6.88 -12.50 12.84
N GLY A 499 -6.90 -13.27 11.76
CA GLY A 499 -7.52 -14.60 11.70
C GLY A 499 -9.05 -14.58 11.69
N ASN A 500 -9.69 -13.42 11.46
CA ASN A 500 -11.12 -13.32 11.23
C ASN A 500 -11.45 -13.70 9.78
N TYR A 501 -12.65 -14.21 9.55
CA TYR A 501 -13.10 -14.54 8.20
C TYR A 501 -14.00 -13.44 7.64
N VAL A 502 -13.60 -12.82 6.54
CA VAL A 502 -14.29 -11.69 5.92
C VAL A 502 -14.96 -12.13 4.62
N SER A 503 -16.28 -11.92 4.53
CA SER A 503 -17.05 -12.19 3.32
C SER A 503 -18.08 -11.09 3.07
N GLY A 504 -17.94 -10.38 1.95
CA GLY A 504 -18.76 -9.20 1.64
C GLY A 504 -18.77 -8.20 2.81
N ASN A 505 -19.96 -7.80 3.25
CA ASN A 505 -20.15 -6.91 4.40
C ASN A 505 -20.18 -7.63 5.75
N ILE A 506 -19.82 -8.92 5.82
CA ILE A 506 -19.82 -9.69 7.07
C ILE A 506 -18.39 -10.05 7.47
N THR A 507 -18.01 -9.69 8.69
CA THR A 507 -16.77 -10.14 9.35
C THR A 507 -17.12 -11.16 10.43
N LEU A 508 -16.78 -12.43 10.21
CA LEU A 508 -16.91 -13.51 11.18
C LEU A 508 -15.69 -13.54 12.11
N VAL A 509 -15.94 -13.32 13.40
CA VAL A 509 -14.94 -13.32 14.47
C VAL A 509 -15.10 -14.60 15.30
N PRO A 510 -14.17 -15.56 15.21
CA PRO A 510 -14.19 -16.75 16.05
C PRO A 510 -13.55 -16.45 17.42
N ALA A 511 -14.28 -16.68 18.53
CA ALA A 511 -13.75 -16.40 19.86
C ALA A 511 -12.99 -17.56 20.51
N GLY A 512 -13.10 -18.77 19.97
CA GLY A 512 -12.30 -19.92 20.43
C GLY A 512 -12.79 -20.57 21.72
N LEU A 513 -13.98 -20.24 22.23
CA LEU A 513 -14.51 -20.88 23.44
C LEU A 513 -14.92 -22.34 23.15
N ILE A 514 -14.86 -23.15 24.21
CA ILE A 514 -15.15 -24.58 24.16
C ILE A 514 -16.66 -24.84 24.26
N ASP A 515 -17.17 -25.75 23.44
CA ASP A 515 -18.52 -26.29 23.55
C ASP A 515 -18.61 -27.18 24.80
N THR A 516 -19.50 -26.85 25.73
CA THR A 516 -19.62 -27.63 26.96
C THR A 516 -20.49 -28.88 26.79
N GLY A 517 -21.21 -29.02 25.67
CA GLY A 517 -22.16 -30.10 25.41
C GLY A 517 -23.28 -30.21 26.44
N CYS A 518 -23.42 -29.22 27.33
CA CYS A 518 -24.26 -29.26 28.51
C CYS A 518 -25.59 -28.52 28.29
N CYS A 519 -26.67 -29.30 28.15
CA CYS A 519 -28.05 -28.81 28.14
C CYS A 519 -28.58 -28.54 29.56
N SER A 520 -27.96 -27.62 30.28
CA SER A 520 -28.47 -27.12 31.57
C SER A 520 -28.88 -25.65 31.45
N ARG A 521 -29.88 -25.24 32.23
CA ARG A 521 -30.27 -23.83 32.36
C ARG A 521 -29.40 -23.04 33.34
N THR A 522 -28.25 -23.58 33.73
CA THR A 522 -27.35 -22.95 34.70
C THR A 522 -26.12 -22.42 33.94
N PRO A 523 -25.94 -21.09 33.81
CA PRO A 523 -24.78 -20.56 33.10
C PRO A 523 -23.45 -20.83 33.83
N ASP A 524 -23.48 -21.15 35.13
CA ASP A 524 -22.29 -21.63 35.87
C ASP A 524 -21.65 -22.86 35.21
N ASP A 525 -22.45 -23.72 34.56
CA ASP A 525 -21.94 -24.92 33.87
C ASP A 525 -21.19 -24.55 32.56
N SER A 526 -21.30 -23.30 32.10
CA SER A 526 -20.46 -22.75 31.04
C SER A 526 -19.23 -22.04 31.59
N TRP A 527 -19.31 -21.37 32.73
CA TRP A 527 -18.24 -20.52 33.23
C TRP A 527 -17.09 -21.28 33.87
N TYR A 528 -17.39 -22.37 34.59
CA TYR A 528 -16.39 -23.10 35.36
C TYR A 528 -15.95 -24.38 34.67
N ASP A 529 -14.69 -24.77 34.91
CA ASP A 529 -14.21 -26.12 34.60
C ASP A 529 -14.96 -27.12 35.50
N ASP A 530 -15.72 -28.03 34.90
CA ASP A 530 -16.46 -29.07 35.61
C ASP A 530 -15.57 -30.19 36.19
N GLY A 531 -14.26 -30.13 35.92
CA GLY A 531 -13.25 -31.10 36.37
C GLY A 531 -12.95 -32.20 35.36
N ASP A 532 -13.71 -32.27 34.25
CA ASP A 532 -13.43 -33.12 33.09
C ASP A 532 -12.77 -32.33 31.94
N GLY A 533 -12.45 -31.04 32.17
CA GLY A 533 -11.87 -30.15 31.16
C GLY A 533 -12.91 -29.43 30.30
N CYS A 534 -14.20 -29.54 30.63
CA CYS A 534 -15.29 -28.85 29.95
C CYS A 534 -15.59 -27.52 30.66
N GLY A 535 -15.92 -26.46 29.90
CA GLY A 535 -16.23 -25.13 30.43
C GLY A 535 -15.31 -24.04 29.90
N TRP A 536 -15.79 -22.80 29.82
CA TRP A 536 -14.98 -21.66 29.37
C TRP A 536 -13.85 -21.35 30.35
N GLY A 537 -14.00 -21.72 31.62
CA GLY A 537 -12.93 -21.66 32.63
C GLY A 537 -11.81 -22.67 32.42
N SER A 538 -11.97 -23.72 31.61
CA SER A 538 -10.88 -24.65 31.21
C SER A 538 -10.14 -24.18 29.96
N SER A 539 -10.62 -23.12 29.30
CA SER A 539 -10.12 -22.59 28.03
C SER A 539 -8.79 -21.81 28.18
N TYR A 540 -7.94 -22.16 29.15
CA TYR A 540 -6.61 -21.55 29.41
C TYR A 540 -5.67 -21.53 28.19
N GLY A 541 -6.01 -22.25 27.10
CA GLY A 541 -5.28 -22.32 25.84
C GLY A 541 -5.90 -21.56 24.65
N VAL A 542 -6.76 -20.55 24.86
CA VAL A 542 -7.23 -19.64 23.77
C VAL A 542 -6.12 -18.63 23.38
N THR A 543 -4.86 -18.97 23.64
CA THR A 543 -3.69 -18.09 23.49
C THR A 543 -2.99 -18.22 22.13
N GLU A 544 -3.35 -19.18 21.28
CA GLU A 544 -2.51 -19.51 20.11
C GLU A 544 -3.18 -19.42 18.73
N VAL A 545 -4.51 -19.27 18.62
CA VAL A 545 -5.19 -19.39 17.31
C VAL A 545 -5.96 -18.13 16.88
N THR A 546 -5.88 -17.04 17.65
CA THR A 546 -6.50 -15.79 17.19
C THR A 546 -5.61 -14.61 17.57
N PRO A 547 -4.91 -14.00 16.59
CA PRO A 547 -4.16 -12.77 16.83
C PRO A 547 -5.05 -11.69 17.45
N GLY A 548 -4.51 -10.96 18.43
CA GLY A 548 -5.19 -9.83 19.06
C GLY A 548 -5.85 -10.11 20.41
N TYR A 549 -6.00 -11.37 20.86
CA TYR A 549 -6.51 -11.64 22.21
C TYR A 549 -5.39 -11.44 23.24
N GLY A 550 -5.31 -10.24 23.82
CA GLY A 550 -4.39 -9.92 24.91
C GLY A 550 -4.41 -11.01 25.98
N ASN A 551 -3.23 -11.34 26.54
CA ASN A 551 -2.94 -12.47 27.43
C ASN A 551 -4.13 -12.92 28.32
N MET A 552 -5.00 -13.79 27.79
CA MET A 552 -6.09 -14.41 28.57
C MET A 552 -5.55 -15.34 29.67
N LEU A 553 -4.24 -15.58 29.68
CA LEU A 553 -3.48 -16.32 30.70
C LEU A 553 -3.67 -15.79 32.13
N GLU A 554 -4.11 -14.54 32.33
CA GLU A 554 -4.40 -14.00 33.66
C GLU A 554 -5.86 -14.16 34.13
N MET A 555 -6.79 -14.51 33.25
CA MET A 555 -8.21 -14.64 33.60
C MET A 555 -8.50 -16.06 34.08
N ILE A 556 -8.58 -16.23 35.41
CA ILE A 556 -8.84 -17.52 36.09
C ILE A 556 -10.32 -17.97 35.97
N ASP A 557 -11.20 -17.11 35.43
CA ASP A 557 -12.66 -17.30 35.38
C ASP A 557 -13.21 -17.15 33.95
N GLY A 558 -13.90 -18.18 33.45
CA GLY A 558 -14.50 -18.22 32.12
C GLY A 558 -15.59 -17.15 31.90
N ARG A 559 -16.28 -16.71 32.97
CA ARG A 559 -17.24 -15.59 32.90
C ARG A 559 -16.54 -14.28 32.59
N ALA A 560 -15.41 -14.02 33.24
CA ALA A 560 -14.62 -12.83 32.99
C ALA A 560 -13.96 -12.87 31.60
N ALA A 561 -13.56 -14.06 31.14
CA ALA A 561 -13.00 -14.26 29.81
C ALA A 561 -14.01 -13.91 28.70
N VAL A 562 -15.22 -14.50 28.71
CA VAL A 562 -16.24 -14.18 27.69
C VAL A 562 -16.64 -12.70 27.71
N CYS A 563 -16.75 -12.11 28.90
CA CYS A 563 -17.06 -10.69 29.06
C CYS A 563 -15.96 -9.81 28.42
N ARG A 564 -14.68 -10.12 28.68
CA ARG A 564 -13.55 -9.37 28.10
C ARG A 564 -13.44 -9.56 26.60
N VAL A 565 -13.66 -10.78 26.10
CA VAL A 565 -13.73 -11.09 24.66
C VAL A 565 -14.76 -10.20 23.98
N ILE A 566 -16.00 -10.22 24.44
CA ILE A 566 -17.08 -9.44 23.83
C ILE A 566 -16.79 -7.94 23.97
N ALA A 567 -16.34 -7.47 25.14
CA ALA A 567 -16.04 -6.05 25.38
C ALA A 567 -14.93 -5.53 24.47
N ARG A 568 -13.89 -6.35 24.24
CA ARG A 568 -12.83 -6.05 23.28
C ARG A 568 -13.39 -5.89 21.88
N GLN A 569 -14.24 -6.82 21.41
CA GLN A 569 -14.83 -6.70 20.08
C GLN A 569 -15.75 -5.47 19.97
N ILE A 570 -16.50 -5.13 21.02
CA ILE A 570 -17.30 -3.89 21.05
C ILE A 570 -16.42 -2.66 20.91
N ARG A 571 -15.27 -2.59 21.61
CA ARG A 571 -14.34 -1.46 21.50
C ARG A 571 -13.61 -1.42 20.16
N TRP A 572 -13.33 -2.59 19.59
CA TRP A 572 -12.67 -2.73 18.30
C TRP A 572 -13.58 -2.29 17.16
N PHE A 573 -14.74 -2.93 17.00
CA PHE A 573 -15.67 -2.71 15.89
C PHE A 573 -16.61 -1.52 16.09
N GLN A 574 -16.73 -1.00 17.31
CA GLN A 574 -17.56 0.14 17.66
C GLN A 574 -19.01 0.09 17.10
N PRO A 575 -19.75 -1.01 17.29
CA PRO A 575 -21.09 -1.15 16.70
C PRO A 575 -22.11 -0.20 17.36
N GLU A 576 -22.96 0.44 16.56
CA GLU A 576 -24.14 1.18 17.06
C GLU A 576 -25.17 0.22 17.65
N VAL A 577 -25.30 -0.97 17.06
CA VAL A 577 -26.26 -1.99 17.49
C VAL A 577 -25.54 -3.29 17.78
N VAL A 578 -25.83 -3.91 18.93
CA VAL A 578 -25.42 -5.29 19.21
C VAL A 578 -26.67 -6.14 19.42
N ALA A 579 -26.74 -7.29 18.75
CA ALA A 579 -27.80 -8.28 18.90
C ALA A 579 -27.20 -9.61 19.36
N VAL A 580 -27.79 -10.25 20.37
CA VAL A 580 -27.45 -11.64 20.73
C VAL A 580 -28.62 -12.55 20.36
N VAL A 581 -28.32 -13.62 19.63
CA VAL A 581 -29.33 -14.54 19.09
C VAL A 581 -29.88 -15.51 20.14
N HIS A 582 -29.71 -15.23 21.44
CA HIS A 582 -30.11 -16.09 22.55
C HIS A 582 -30.98 -15.37 23.57
N ASP A 583 -31.82 -16.14 24.26
CA ASP A 583 -32.70 -15.67 25.32
C ASP A 583 -32.21 -16.06 26.73
N PHE A 584 -32.90 -15.57 27.77
CA PHE A 584 -32.56 -15.85 29.17
C PHE A 584 -32.87 -17.27 29.62
N GLU A 585 -33.60 -18.05 28.83
CA GLU A 585 -33.89 -19.47 29.09
C GLU A 585 -32.89 -20.41 28.39
N GLY A 586 -32.00 -19.87 27.57
CA GLY A 586 -31.04 -20.62 26.77
C GLY A 586 -31.69 -21.33 25.59
N ASP A 587 -32.73 -20.71 25.04
CA ASP A 587 -33.59 -21.24 23.97
C ASP A 587 -34.22 -22.58 24.40
N TYR A 588 -33.58 -23.69 24.04
CA TYR A 588 -33.98 -25.04 24.45
C TYR A 588 -33.40 -25.46 25.82
N GLY A 589 -32.75 -24.53 26.54
CA GLY A 589 -32.14 -24.76 27.85
C GLY A 589 -30.65 -25.05 27.81
N HIS A 590 -29.92 -24.52 26.83
CA HIS A 590 -28.47 -24.71 26.70
C HIS A 590 -27.69 -23.66 27.52
N SER A 591 -26.69 -24.11 28.28
CA SER A 591 -25.97 -23.25 29.21
C SER A 591 -25.14 -22.18 28.48
N ASN A 592 -24.49 -22.54 27.36
CA ASN A 592 -23.69 -21.61 26.57
C ASN A 592 -24.53 -20.45 25.98
N HIS A 593 -25.81 -20.67 25.67
CA HIS A 593 -26.69 -19.64 25.12
C HIS A 593 -26.96 -18.57 26.20
N ILE A 594 -27.31 -19.02 27.40
CA ILE A 594 -27.52 -18.16 28.58
C ILE A 594 -26.23 -17.41 28.92
N ALA A 595 -25.10 -18.12 28.94
CA ALA A 595 -23.80 -17.55 29.25
C ALA A 595 -23.35 -16.49 28.22
N SER A 596 -23.67 -16.69 26.93
CA SER A 596 -23.39 -15.73 25.86
C SER A 596 -24.19 -14.43 26.03
N LEU A 597 -25.49 -14.55 26.32
CA LEU A 597 -26.35 -13.40 26.61
C LEU A 597 -25.86 -12.64 27.85
N ILE A 598 -25.61 -13.33 28.96
CA ILE A 598 -25.12 -12.68 30.19
C ILE A 598 -23.75 -12.03 29.94
N GLY A 599 -22.87 -12.71 29.20
CA GLY A 599 -21.57 -12.20 28.78
C GLY A 599 -21.69 -10.87 28.04
N LEU A 600 -22.61 -10.74 27.08
CA LEU A 600 -22.88 -9.47 26.39
C LEU A 600 -23.32 -8.37 27.36
N LEU A 601 -24.25 -8.67 28.27
CA LEU A 601 -24.79 -7.65 29.18
C LEU A 601 -23.73 -7.10 30.15
N GLU A 602 -22.79 -7.93 30.57
CA GLU A 602 -21.64 -7.51 31.38
C GLU A 602 -20.57 -6.81 30.53
N ALA A 603 -20.32 -7.32 29.32
CA ALA A 603 -19.37 -6.74 28.38
C ALA A 603 -19.78 -5.34 27.94
N TYR A 604 -21.07 -5.03 27.87
CA TYR A 604 -21.58 -3.69 27.59
C TYR A 604 -21.06 -2.66 28.62
N GLU A 605 -21.15 -2.97 29.90
CA GLU A 605 -20.67 -2.09 30.98
C GLU A 605 -19.13 -1.99 30.94
N LEU A 606 -18.45 -3.11 30.70
CA LEU A 606 -16.98 -3.17 30.62
C LEU A 606 -16.43 -2.40 29.41
N ALA A 607 -17.08 -2.50 28.26
CA ALA A 607 -16.71 -1.79 27.04
C ALA A 607 -16.84 -0.27 27.19
N ALA A 608 -17.85 0.19 27.95
CA ALA A 608 -18.10 1.60 28.21
C ALA A 608 -17.18 2.23 29.26
N ASP A 609 -16.49 1.43 30.09
CA ASP A 609 -15.68 1.92 31.22
C ASP A 609 -14.31 2.49 30.78
N PRO A 610 -14.07 3.81 30.85
CA PRO A 610 -12.79 4.41 30.47
C PRO A 610 -11.62 4.05 31.40
N ASP A 611 -11.89 3.54 32.62
CA ASP A 611 -10.86 3.20 33.59
C ASP A 611 -10.31 1.77 33.41
N VAL A 612 -10.93 0.98 32.52
CA VAL A 612 -10.49 -0.39 32.20
C VAL A 612 -9.69 -0.40 30.90
N ASP A 613 -8.45 -0.86 30.98
CA ASP A 613 -7.60 -1.12 29.80
C ASP A 613 -7.95 -2.46 29.15
N ILE A 614 -8.33 -2.39 27.87
CA ILE A 614 -8.59 -3.54 27.01
C ILE A 614 -7.76 -3.31 25.75
N ASP A 615 -6.52 -3.81 25.77
CA ASP A 615 -5.58 -3.77 24.65
C ASP A 615 -5.36 -2.35 24.08
N GLY A 616 -5.43 -1.31 24.91
CA GLY A 616 -5.30 0.09 24.48
C GLY A 616 -6.48 0.65 23.68
N LEU A 617 -7.57 -0.10 23.51
CA LEU A 617 -8.76 0.31 22.76
C LEU A 617 -9.60 1.32 23.53
N ALA A 618 -10.07 2.35 22.82
CA ALA A 618 -10.94 3.38 23.37
C ALA A 618 -12.28 2.77 23.86
N PRO A 619 -12.85 3.29 24.96
CA PRO A 619 -14.15 2.84 25.43
C PRO A 619 -15.25 3.15 24.41
N TRP A 620 -16.19 2.23 24.26
CA TRP A 620 -17.33 2.36 23.34
C TRP A 620 -18.62 1.92 24.01
N THR A 621 -19.71 2.63 23.73
CA THR A 621 -21.05 2.31 24.23
C THR A 621 -22.00 2.13 23.05
N PRO A 622 -22.39 0.89 22.72
CA PRO A 622 -23.43 0.64 21.73
C PRO A 622 -24.70 1.44 22.02
N GLN A 623 -25.32 1.98 20.98
CA GLN A 623 -26.54 2.78 21.12
C GLN A 623 -27.75 1.91 21.44
N LYS A 624 -27.78 0.66 20.95
CA LYS A 624 -28.84 -0.29 21.23
C LYS A 624 -28.32 -1.71 21.45
N ILE A 625 -28.98 -2.42 22.36
CA ILE A 625 -28.78 -3.86 22.58
C ILE A 625 -30.11 -4.58 22.34
N TYR A 626 -30.12 -5.54 21.41
CA TYR A 626 -31.23 -6.44 21.18
C TYR A 626 -30.91 -7.85 21.69
N ILE A 627 -31.90 -8.47 22.30
CA ILE A 627 -31.85 -9.88 22.72
C ILE A 627 -32.94 -10.62 21.97
N ARG A 628 -32.72 -11.89 21.68
CA ARG A 628 -33.76 -12.72 21.09
C ARG A 628 -34.95 -12.90 22.04
N GLY A 629 -36.13 -13.06 21.43
CA GLY A 629 -37.38 -13.38 22.10
C GLY A 629 -38.16 -12.15 22.52
N GLY A 630 -39.45 -12.36 22.82
CA GLY A 630 -40.37 -11.30 23.23
C GLY A 630 -40.93 -11.45 24.64
N LEU A 631 -42.10 -10.86 24.86
CA LEU A 631 -42.83 -10.94 26.14
C LEU A 631 -43.19 -12.37 26.58
N TRP A 632 -43.14 -13.35 25.68
CA TRP A 632 -43.54 -14.73 25.97
C TRP A 632 -42.38 -15.64 26.35
N ASP A 633 -41.22 -15.40 25.76
CA ASP A 633 -39.99 -16.18 25.96
C ASP A 633 -39.20 -15.64 27.15
N ASN A 634 -39.27 -14.32 27.38
CA ASN A 634 -38.59 -13.64 28.48
C ASN A 634 -39.50 -13.37 29.70
N ARG A 635 -40.65 -14.05 29.83
CA ARG A 635 -41.71 -13.74 30.82
C ARG A 635 -41.23 -13.58 32.26
N ASP A 636 -40.30 -14.43 32.67
CA ASP A 636 -39.78 -14.49 34.04
C ASP A 636 -38.34 -13.94 34.15
N GLY A 637 -37.74 -13.45 33.05
CA GLY A 637 -36.29 -13.47 32.85
C GLY A 637 -35.59 -12.20 32.37
N ILE A 638 -36.23 -11.03 32.29
CA ILE A 638 -35.54 -9.80 31.80
C ILE A 638 -34.48 -9.21 32.75
N ALA A 639 -34.23 -9.91 33.86
CA ALA A 639 -33.27 -9.48 34.85
C ALA A 639 -32.41 -10.66 35.29
N TYR A 640 -31.09 -10.48 35.27
CA TYR A 640 -30.12 -11.46 35.76
C TYR A 640 -29.20 -10.82 36.80
N GLN A 641 -29.17 -11.36 38.02
CA GLN A 641 -28.30 -10.88 39.13
C GLN A 641 -28.29 -9.36 39.37
N GLY A 642 -29.37 -8.64 39.04
CA GLY A 642 -29.49 -7.19 39.22
C GLY A 642 -29.24 -6.37 37.96
N ILE A 643 -28.80 -6.97 36.86
CA ILE A 643 -28.83 -6.40 35.51
C ILE A 643 -30.30 -6.38 35.06
N VAL A 644 -30.83 -5.21 34.71
CA VAL A 644 -32.24 -5.00 34.33
C VAL A 644 -32.30 -4.17 33.06
N SER A 645 -33.37 -4.31 32.27
CA SER A 645 -33.56 -3.47 31.08
C SER A 645 -33.79 -1.99 31.45
N ASP A 646 -33.27 -1.07 30.64
CA ASP A 646 -33.24 0.38 30.95
C ASP A 646 -34.61 1.07 30.83
N GLY A 647 -35.60 0.42 30.22
CA GLY A 647 -36.92 1.01 29.93
C GLY A 647 -38.11 0.06 30.06
N GLY A 648 -37.92 -1.15 30.61
CA GLY A 648 -38.89 -2.24 30.53
C GLY A 648 -38.75 -3.05 29.23
N ILE A 649 -39.72 -3.92 28.93
CA ILE A 649 -39.67 -4.78 27.73
C ILE A 649 -40.22 -3.97 26.55
N ASN A 650 -39.37 -3.68 25.56
CA ASN A 650 -39.82 -3.20 24.26
C ASN A 650 -39.62 -4.33 23.23
N PRO A 651 -40.67 -5.13 22.97
CA PRO A 651 -40.56 -6.25 22.07
C PRO A 651 -40.72 -5.77 20.62
N LEU A 652 -39.86 -6.26 19.74
CA LEU A 652 -39.80 -5.94 18.32
C LEU A 652 -40.12 -7.20 17.50
N PHE A 653 -41.03 -7.05 16.55
CA PHE A 653 -41.27 -8.03 15.50
C PHE A 653 -40.51 -7.60 14.25
N HIS A 654 -39.46 -8.33 13.88
CA HIS A 654 -38.69 -8.07 12.68
C HIS A 654 -39.27 -8.87 11.51
N ASP A 655 -39.74 -8.19 10.47
CA ASP A 655 -40.42 -8.81 9.32
C ASP A 655 -39.79 -8.49 7.95
N TYR A 656 -38.68 -7.76 7.94
CA TYR A 656 -38.00 -7.37 6.70
C TYR A 656 -37.29 -8.50 5.96
N MET A 657 -37.20 -9.70 6.55
CA MET A 657 -36.59 -10.87 5.90
C MET A 657 -37.40 -11.42 4.72
N GLU A 658 -38.63 -10.96 4.49
CA GLU A 658 -39.46 -11.32 3.33
C GLU A 658 -39.37 -10.32 2.17
N GLU A 659 -38.78 -9.15 2.39
CA GLU A 659 -38.67 -8.16 1.32
C GLU A 659 -37.69 -8.67 0.25
N GLN A 660 -38.19 -8.95 -0.95
CA GLN A 660 -37.36 -9.29 -2.10
C GLN A 660 -36.52 -8.09 -2.51
N SER A 661 -35.30 -8.08 -1.99
CA SER A 661 -34.39 -6.94 -2.09
C SER A 661 -33.01 -7.37 -2.59
N ILE A 662 -32.76 -8.67 -2.72
CA ILE A 662 -31.48 -9.24 -3.14
C ILE A 662 -31.73 -10.08 -4.38
N ASP A 663 -31.57 -9.49 -5.58
CA ASP A 663 -31.71 -10.18 -6.87
C ASP A 663 -32.99 -11.03 -7.05
N GLY A 664 -34.11 -10.54 -6.49
CA GLY A 664 -35.41 -11.21 -6.55
C GLY A 664 -35.62 -12.30 -5.50
N TYR A 665 -34.67 -12.48 -4.59
CA TYR A 665 -34.76 -13.30 -3.40
C TYR A 665 -34.90 -12.43 -2.14
N SER A 666 -35.49 -13.00 -1.10
CA SER A 666 -35.62 -12.34 0.21
C SER A 666 -34.46 -12.74 1.13
N PRO A 667 -34.13 -11.94 2.15
CA PRO A 667 -33.13 -12.32 3.16
C PRO A 667 -33.40 -13.70 3.78
N ARG A 668 -34.66 -14.10 3.93
CA ARG A 668 -35.05 -15.46 4.36
C ARG A 668 -34.54 -16.56 3.43
N ASN A 669 -34.51 -16.35 2.11
CA ASN A 669 -33.94 -17.34 1.20
C ASN A 669 -32.47 -17.57 1.47
N PHE A 670 -31.71 -16.50 1.71
CA PHE A 670 -30.30 -16.60 2.09
C PHE A 670 -30.14 -17.26 3.46
N ALA A 671 -31.03 -16.96 4.42
CA ALA A 671 -31.06 -17.64 5.70
C ALA A 671 -31.24 -19.17 5.58
N ASP A 672 -32.20 -19.59 4.75
CA ASP A 672 -32.47 -21.00 4.47
C ASP A 672 -31.29 -21.68 3.77
N TRP A 673 -30.64 -20.99 2.82
CA TRP A 673 -29.49 -21.52 2.10
C TRP A 673 -28.26 -21.64 3.00
N ALA A 674 -27.97 -20.62 3.81
CA ALA A 674 -26.84 -20.63 4.74
C ALA A 674 -26.98 -21.74 5.78
N LEU A 675 -28.20 -22.00 6.27
CA LEU A 675 -28.47 -23.13 7.15
C LEU A 675 -28.20 -24.51 6.52
N ASN A 676 -28.17 -24.62 5.18
CA ASN A 676 -27.78 -25.87 4.52
C ASN A 676 -26.28 -26.13 4.58
N GLU A 677 -25.47 -25.09 4.82
CA GLU A 677 -24.03 -25.22 4.96
C GLU A 677 -23.62 -25.87 6.27
N HIS A 678 -24.49 -25.82 7.30
CA HIS A 678 -24.37 -26.59 8.56
C HIS A 678 -24.73 -28.08 8.37
N ALA A 679 -24.10 -28.71 7.38
CA ALA A 679 -24.38 -30.08 6.97
C ALA A 679 -24.12 -31.10 8.08
N SER A 680 -23.12 -30.86 8.95
CA SER A 680 -22.83 -31.71 10.10
C SER A 680 -23.99 -31.78 11.10
N GLN A 681 -24.84 -30.76 11.15
CA GLN A 681 -26.02 -30.67 12.02
C GLN A 681 -27.26 -31.35 11.42
N GLY A 682 -27.14 -31.93 10.22
CA GLY A 682 -28.21 -32.72 9.60
C GLY A 682 -29.32 -31.90 8.96
N SER A 683 -29.00 -30.69 8.48
CA SER A 683 -29.94 -29.72 7.89
C SER A 683 -31.03 -29.29 8.89
N PRO A 684 -30.72 -28.36 9.81
CA PRO A 684 -31.65 -27.94 10.86
C PRO A 684 -32.99 -27.41 10.30
N ASP A 685 -34.09 -28.08 10.61
CA ASP A 685 -35.46 -27.66 10.25
C ASP A 685 -36.17 -27.01 11.46
N VAL A 686 -35.51 -26.03 12.08
CA VAL A 686 -35.93 -25.41 13.37
C VAL A 686 -35.67 -23.90 13.43
N SER A 687 -35.41 -23.24 12.30
CA SER A 687 -35.07 -21.81 12.29
C SER A 687 -36.26 -20.90 12.60
N THR A 688 -36.03 -19.72 13.15
CA THR A 688 -37.09 -18.74 13.43
C THR A 688 -37.60 -18.00 12.21
N VAL A 689 -36.79 -17.95 11.15
CA VAL A 689 -37.29 -17.56 9.83
C VAL A 689 -38.17 -18.63 9.19
N PHE A 690 -38.10 -19.87 9.68
CA PHE A 690 -38.72 -21.11 9.17
C PHE A 690 -38.40 -21.38 7.70
N ARG A 691 -38.08 -22.61 7.32
CA ARG A 691 -37.85 -22.93 5.90
C ARG A 691 -39.15 -23.03 5.11
N SER A 692 -39.08 -22.72 3.81
CA SER A 692 -40.20 -23.02 2.90
C SER A 692 -40.57 -24.52 2.96
N GLY A 693 -41.79 -24.83 3.39
CA GLY A 693 -42.33 -26.17 3.57
C GLY A 693 -42.33 -26.71 5.01
N GLU A 694 -41.73 -26.00 5.97
CA GLU A 694 -41.79 -26.36 7.39
C GLU A 694 -43.18 -26.25 7.98
N ARG A 695 -43.40 -26.93 9.11
CA ARG A 695 -44.67 -26.90 9.85
C ARG A 695 -45.11 -25.48 10.25
N PHE A 696 -44.18 -24.54 10.32
CA PHE A 696 -44.37 -23.16 10.72
C PHE A 696 -44.00 -22.13 9.63
N ASP A 697 -43.74 -22.58 8.39
CA ASP A 697 -43.39 -21.76 7.20
C ASP A 697 -44.34 -20.57 6.94
N THR A 698 -45.62 -20.74 7.22
CA THR A 698 -46.62 -19.66 7.06
C THR A 698 -46.50 -18.52 8.09
N HIS A 699 -45.63 -18.64 9.10
CA HIS A 699 -45.47 -17.68 10.20
C HIS A 699 -43.98 -17.35 10.46
N HIS A 700 -43.25 -16.94 9.42
CA HIS A 700 -41.88 -16.42 9.56
C HIS A 700 -41.87 -15.23 10.52
N SER A 701 -40.97 -15.25 11.50
CA SER A 701 -40.87 -14.17 12.48
C SER A 701 -39.59 -14.26 13.28
N GLU A 702 -38.89 -13.14 13.38
CA GLU A 702 -37.86 -12.98 14.40
C GLU A 702 -38.36 -12.01 15.45
N TRP A 703 -38.55 -12.54 16.67
CA TRP A 703 -38.90 -11.73 17.82
C TRP A 703 -37.63 -11.31 18.53
N TRP A 704 -37.55 -10.02 18.79
CA TRP A 704 -36.45 -9.39 19.50
C TRP A 704 -37.00 -8.58 20.67
N THR A 705 -36.17 -8.29 21.63
CA THR A 705 -36.45 -7.32 22.69
C THR A 705 -35.33 -6.30 22.70
N LEU A 706 -35.67 -5.02 22.56
CA LEU A 706 -34.76 -3.93 22.81
C LEU A 706 -34.49 -3.87 24.33
N TYR A 707 -33.31 -4.32 24.73
CA TYR A 707 -32.91 -4.48 26.13
C TYR A 707 -32.29 -3.21 26.70
N ARG A 708 -31.46 -2.53 25.91
CA ARG A 708 -30.85 -1.22 26.25
C ARG A 708 -30.93 -0.28 25.06
N SER A 709 -31.08 1.02 25.35
CA SER A 709 -31.00 2.06 24.34
C SER A 709 -30.55 3.39 24.93
N THR A 710 -29.58 4.04 24.30
CA THR A 710 -29.18 5.43 24.59
C THR A 710 -29.91 6.45 23.72
N VAL A 711 -30.60 5.98 22.67
CA VAL A 711 -31.31 6.80 21.67
C VAL A 711 -32.83 6.74 21.79
N GLY A 712 -33.34 6.03 22.79
CA GLY A 712 -34.78 5.86 23.03
C GLY A 712 -35.34 4.54 22.51
N THR A 713 -36.58 4.27 22.86
CA THR A 713 -37.27 3.01 22.56
C THR A 713 -37.88 3.00 21.17
N ASP A 714 -37.93 1.84 20.52
CA ASP A 714 -38.63 1.65 19.25
C ASP A 714 -40.14 1.92 19.39
N THR A 715 -40.76 2.43 18.32
CA THR A 715 -42.16 2.84 18.33
C THR A 715 -43.08 1.62 18.33
N ALA A 716 -43.69 1.36 19.50
CA ALA A 716 -44.63 0.27 19.67
C ALA A 716 -46.05 0.61 19.16
N SER A 717 -46.71 -0.39 18.59
CA SER A 717 -48.10 -0.32 18.12
C SER A 717 -48.85 -1.63 18.38
N THR A 718 -50.11 -1.71 17.96
CA THR A 718 -50.90 -2.95 17.98
C THR A 718 -51.16 -3.42 16.57
N PHE A 719 -50.75 -4.66 16.24
CA PHE A 719 -50.93 -5.22 14.91
C PHE A 719 -51.17 -6.73 14.94
N THR A 720 -51.58 -7.26 13.79
CA THR A 720 -51.63 -8.69 13.47
C THR A 720 -50.66 -8.96 12.34
N VAL A 721 -50.14 -10.18 12.27
CA VAL A 721 -49.22 -10.61 11.21
C VAL A 721 -50.00 -11.49 10.24
N ASP A 722 -49.94 -11.15 8.95
CA ASP A 722 -50.59 -11.95 7.91
C ASP A 722 -49.88 -13.31 7.81
N GLY A 723 -50.66 -14.41 7.83
CA GLY A 723 -50.10 -15.77 7.87
C GLY A 723 -49.95 -16.36 9.28
N ASP A 724 -50.10 -15.54 10.33
CA ASP A 724 -50.13 -16.05 11.71
C ASP A 724 -51.35 -16.93 11.98
N THR A 725 -51.11 -18.25 12.05
CA THR A 725 -52.15 -19.24 12.34
C THR A 725 -52.55 -19.32 13.81
N THR A 726 -51.79 -18.67 14.70
CA THR A 726 -52.09 -18.59 16.13
C THR A 726 -53.12 -17.50 16.45
N ASN A 727 -53.42 -16.60 15.49
CA ASN A 727 -54.21 -15.39 15.66
C ASN A 727 -53.67 -14.50 16.80
N SER A 728 -52.35 -14.38 16.91
CA SER A 728 -51.75 -13.52 17.93
C SER A 728 -52.02 -12.05 17.60
N ILE A 729 -52.30 -11.28 18.64
CA ILE A 729 -52.38 -9.82 18.57
C ILE A 729 -51.13 -9.31 19.28
N TYR A 730 -50.25 -8.65 18.51
CA TYR A 730 -49.02 -8.07 19.00
C TYR A 730 -49.34 -6.71 19.63
N GLU A 731 -49.82 -6.73 20.88
CA GLU A 731 -50.17 -5.52 21.62
C GLU A 731 -48.92 -4.85 22.20
N ASN A 732 -48.66 -3.59 21.82
CA ASN A 732 -47.52 -2.81 22.30
C ASN A 732 -46.17 -3.44 21.89
N TRP A 733 -46.08 -3.84 20.62
CA TRP A 733 -44.85 -4.31 19.98
C TRP A 733 -44.38 -3.29 18.96
N ALA A 734 -43.07 -3.07 18.90
CA ALA A 734 -42.43 -2.45 17.75
C ALA A 734 -42.48 -3.42 16.55
N ARG A 735 -42.45 -2.87 15.35
CA ARG A 735 -42.39 -3.64 14.10
C ARG A 735 -41.48 -2.91 13.13
N GLY A 736 -40.39 -3.54 12.75
CA GLY A 736 -39.38 -2.93 11.88
C GLY A 736 -37.98 -3.50 12.07
N ASP A 737 -36.99 -2.67 11.74
CA ASP A 737 -35.56 -2.97 11.87
C ASP A 737 -34.99 -2.38 13.18
N PHE A 738 -33.71 -2.61 13.43
CA PHE A 738 -33.02 -2.21 14.65
C PHE A 738 -32.63 -0.73 14.67
N LEU A 739 -32.85 0.00 13.58
CA LEU A 739 -32.19 1.28 13.31
C LEU A 739 -33.04 2.49 13.68
N GLU A 740 -34.26 2.28 14.17
CA GLU A 740 -35.16 3.37 14.58
C GLU A 740 -34.48 4.29 15.63
N ASN A 741 -34.53 5.61 15.48
CA ASN A 741 -33.87 6.58 16.36
C ASN A 741 -32.33 6.61 16.32
N ILE A 742 -31.67 5.77 15.52
CA ILE A 742 -30.23 5.90 15.25
C ILE A 742 -30.06 6.95 14.14
N ASN A 743 -29.18 7.93 14.36
CA ASN A 743 -28.81 8.89 13.32
C ASN A 743 -27.56 8.38 12.62
N TYR A 744 -27.72 7.92 11.38
CA TYR A 744 -26.66 7.45 10.50
C TYR A 744 -26.93 7.94 9.08
#